data_AF-A0A7G3ALD0-F1
#
_entry.id   AF-A0A7G3ALD0-F1
#
_cell.length_a   1.000
_cell.length_b   1.000
_cell.length_c   1.000
_cell.angle_alpha   90.00
_cell.angle_beta   90.00
_cell.angle_gamma   90.00
#
_symmetry.space_group_name_H-M   'P 1'
#
loop_
_entity.id
_entity.type
_entity.pdbx_description
1 polymer ?
#
loop_
_entity_poly.entity_id
_entity_poly.type
_entity_poly.pdbx_seq_one_letter_code
_entity_poly.pdbx_strand_id
1 'polypeptide(L)'
;MVLCLRMLLMQFLAHSSKSVQQRALAIATDKVNTLRGMPTTEMDHNLPLNELTAIIDECNRENLPNRFPTLFSAILNLHRGIGGHQAIPEIDVKGEDMVRGIVDEQWYSQQVLYHMGAERKKAGLVARLLMDIKSEMRLSSLMTSPEFSSHFLTACLRVAFDGMRRAFQMDCVQHSPHMMYLKVPPLLKFTQRRLETDLGKLNDDFGGDEMAHDQRFRVCLEAATCFIENVAETERICLVHIDGRQVEKYIGENLLRPQFSGVLLSFAARSVLGTLAGMRQQSGLLSPQVDHGGVEKCLYYIKVALHQPQIWSEFDSIDKRHEELRAIVELIRECLMDILSATNFVRHHRDPDIFSTAAGDEEQSGVRKMYMDAIFVARFIEEEKDIVNCCMMGEQGKVINTLRVLSEIATAILRVSVLYPIAITPFILLHDMGPLTVEYPPKRCPIPSIPIEQLNDSELLPKFISRLNLIGFSTRQQFEEIFMSLLVLLNSDVNPEIIDAQEEYFIKTMCLGAISELLVTCKMFPRIGFRQGEFHHSPRLARVKVDNIGVKKLHKILSLIPGPNVFYQSNLERDLSCDRTIGTHSFAPNQFSMNFIWQIVEENVVEMDTTLKSVNYFVEQCGIDFRSTVQLIYDVFAQLMDQHCTQTMVNIAKLSDICENRDQCKWIRDTMQQLQERVPLENTVAHQYIIYLLCKSHAILVPTLSDLTQLCSIIPTYLRSTHVFVRNATLNGLLCLLESAINTNTSIGALSEEIILLRNIAISYINKNGVTDESAYSYSDTHTKLVWTLTFYLIEKTSKFVPDCTLLSNIIISVNNILKRTTNILQYLCIIHGMQRLVITNSVEKVYREKMEKLSLDLIKCDNEEFSIPALKLLISCMYIGSASQLENTEHSNGIVQDEPEVIVQSTEKIDVLFLKIKSSTPEAANIIGDVLCQITRDLLPPNEILTKVIKELLSLTQPHGEVVAKIVFQVFRSAIDSAYLALLQDWLICSLPNFVTLPPAKAVSCLNVIFVSASLNLNLIKIFPEILETFGTLGRREQYVFHEAARDFYGKLSEGQKEKFRSVFLKHESSFYANMLKNL
;
A
#
# COMPACT_ATOMS: atom_id res chain seq x y z
N MET A 1 11.69 29.30 -18.77
CA MET A 1 10.51 29.97 -18.18
C MET A 1 9.40 28.98 -17.82
N VAL A 2 9.10 28.03 -18.72
CA VAL A 2 8.18 26.89 -18.53
C VAL A 2 8.39 26.17 -17.19
N LEU A 3 9.63 25.77 -16.89
CA LEU A 3 9.99 25.07 -15.64
C LEU A 3 9.58 25.84 -14.37
N CYS A 4 9.69 27.17 -14.40
CA CYS A 4 9.32 28.03 -13.29
C CYS A 4 7.79 28.19 -13.17
N LEU A 5 7.08 28.33 -14.30
CA LEU A 5 5.61 28.37 -14.31
C LEU A 5 5.04 27.02 -13.84
N ARG A 6 5.61 25.90 -14.32
CA ARG A 6 5.25 24.54 -13.92
C ARG A 6 5.53 24.29 -12.44
N MET A 7 6.67 24.72 -11.90
CA MET A 7 6.93 24.65 -10.45
C MET A 7 5.94 25.49 -9.63
N LEU A 8 5.65 26.72 -10.05
CA LEU A 8 4.71 27.59 -9.34
C LEU A 8 3.29 27.02 -9.34
N LEU A 9 2.83 26.50 -10.48
CA LEU A 9 1.50 25.92 -10.64
C LEU A 9 1.38 24.55 -9.96
N MET A 10 2.35 23.64 -10.16
CA MET A 10 2.26 22.25 -9.73
C MET A 10 2.81 21.98 -8.32
N GLN A 11 3.80 22.74 -7.85
CA GLN A 11 4.41 22.47 -6.53
C GLN A 11 3.95 23.47 -5.47
N PHE A 12 3.86 24.76 -5.79
CA PHE A 12 3.60 25.80 -4.79
C PHE A 12 2.12 26.19 -4.68
N LEU A 13 1.37 26.20 -5.78
CA LEU A 13 -0.09 26.41 -5.76
C LEU A 13 -0.86 25.18 -5.28
N ALA A 14 -0.28 23.99 -5.43
CA ALA A 14 -0.80 22.73 -4.88
C ALA A 14 -0.43 22.50 -3.40
N HIS A 15 0.49 23.30 -2.84
CA HIS A 15 1.02 23.10 -1.49
C HIS A 15 -0.08 23.23 -0.42
N SER A 16 -0.01 22.44 0.66
CA SER A 16 -1.00 22.42 1.75
C SER A 16 -1.14 23.73 2.57
N SER A 17 -0.24 24.69 2.38
CA SER A 17 -0.17 25.92 3.20
C SER A 17 -0.73 27.12 2.44
N LYS A 18 -1.80 27.72 2.96
CA LYS A 18 -2.45 28.91 2.36
C LYS A 18 -1.49 30.09 2.16
N SER A 19 -0.51 30.27 3.05
CA SER A 19 0.45 31.38 2.94
C SER A 19 1.43 31.19 1.76
N VAL A 20 1.83 29.95 1.50
CA VAL A 20 2.66 29.57 0.35
C VAL A 20 1.84 29.68 -0.94
N GLN A 21 0.60 29.18 -0.94
CA GLN A 21 -0.32 29.30 -2.08
C GLN A 21 -0.58 30.75 -2.48
N GLN A 22 -0.82 31.65 -1.52
CA GLN A 22 -1.07 33.07 -1.81
C GLN A 22 0.16 33.77 -2.40
N ARG A 23 1.36 33.48 -1.91
CA ARG A 23 2.61 34.00 -2.50
C ARG A 23 2.86 33.44 -3.89
N ALA A 24 2.65 32.14 -4.08
CA ALA A 24 2.78 31.48 -5.36
C ALA A 24 1.77 32.02 -6.38
N LEU A 25 0.52 32.26 -5.97
CA LEU A 25 -0.52 32.87 -6.80
C LEU A 25 -0.12 34.27 -7.27
N ALA A 26 0.42 35.11 -6.40
CA ALA A 26 0.87 36.45 -6.75
C ALA A 26 2.00 36.40 -7.80
N ILE A 27 3.00 35.55 -7.58
CA ILE A 27 4.14 35.38 -8.50
C ILE A 27 3.70 34.77 -9.84
N ALA A 28 2.80 33.78 -9.81
CA ALA A 28 2.26 33.16 -11.01
C ALA A 28 1.43 34.16 -11.84
N THR A 29 0.58 34.94 -11.19
CA THR A 29 -0.25 35.97 -11.86
C THR A 29 0.63 37.04 -12.49
N ASP A 30 1.66 37.50 -11.80
CA ASP A 30 2.60 38.50 -12.32
C ASP A 30 3.35 37.98 -13.55
N LYS A 31 3.85 36.73 -13.51
CA LYS A 31 4.51 36.08 -14.65
C LYS A 31 3.58 35.87 -15.85
N VAL A 32 2.34 35.43 -15.62
CA VAL A 32 1.31 35.28 -16.66
C VAL A 32 0.98 36.63 -17.29
N ASN A 33 0.91 37.71 -16.50
CA ASN A 33 0.73 39.06 -17.02
C ASN A 33 1.95 39.56 -17.80
N THR A 34 3.17 39.22 -17.36
CA THR A 34 4.41 39.57 -18.07
C THR A 34 4.45 38.90 -19.44
N LEU A 35 4.09 37.62 -19.50
CA LEU A 35 3.97 36.85 -20.75
C LEU A 35 2.93 37.44 -21.71
N ARG A 36 1.82 37.95 -21.17
CA ARG A 36 0.78 38.61 -21.96
C ARG A 36 1.24 39.91 -22.61
N GLY A 37 2.27 40.55 -22.05
CA GLY A 37 2.86 41.78 -22.57
C GLY A 37 3.96 41.57 -23.63
N MET A 38 4.36 40.33 -23.90
CA MET A 38 5.42 40.00 -24.87
C MET A 38 4.87 39.81 -26.29
N PRO A 39 5.66 40.10 -27.34
CA PRO A 39 5.28 39.79 -28.72
C PRO A 39 5.17 38.27 -28.94
N THR A 40 4.25 37.84 -29.81
CA THR A 40 3.87 36.43 -30.03
C THR A 40 5.04 35.51 -30.39
N THR A 41 6.05 36.03 -31.09
CA THR A 41 7.27 35.30 -31.48
C THR A 41 8.21 35.02 -30.29
N GLU A 42 8.30 35.93 -29.31
CA GLU A 42 9.08 35.72 -28.09
C GLU A 42 8.31 34.86 -27.07
N MET A 43 6.98 34.91 -27.11
CA MET A 43 6.11 34.10 -26.26
C MET A 43 6.18 32.61 -26.64
N ASP A 44 6.14 32.28 -27.93
CA ASP A 44 6.22 30.90 -28.43
C ASP A 44 7.62 30.28 -28.20
N HIS A 45 8.68 31.10 -28.24
CA HIS A 45 10.04 30.67 -27.87
C HIS A 45 10.21 30.41 -26.36
N ASN A 46 9.53 31.21 -25.51
CA ASN A 46 9.64 31.10 -24.06
C ASN A 46 8.68 30.09 -23.42
N LEU A 47 7.57 29.77 -24.09
CA LEU A 47 6.50 28.88 -23.62
C LEU A 47 5.81 28.18 -24.81
N PRO A 48 6.34 27.04 -25.27
CA PRO A 48 5.78 26.30 -26.41
C PRO A 48 4.32 25.88 -26.16
N LEU A 49 3.48 25.94 -27.20
CA LEU A 49 2.05 25.57 -27.11
C LEU A 49 1.83 24.15 -26.54
N ASN A 50 2.69 23.19 -26.91
CA ASN A 50 2.65 21.81 -26.44
C ASN A 50 2.94 21.66 -24.94
N GLU A 51 3.82 22.50 -24.40
CA GLU A 51 4.13 22.49 -22.96
C GLU A 51 3.05 23.23 -22.16
N LEU A 52 2.47 24.28 -22.72
CA LEU A 52 1.34 24.98 -22.09
C LEU A 52 0.08 24.11 -22.04
N THR A 53 -0.21 23.34 -23.09
CA THR A 53 -1.29 22.33 -23.08
C THR A 53 -1.04 21.26 -22.03
N ALA A 54 0.18 20.72 -21.95
CA ALA A 54 0.56 19.76 -20.91
C ALA A 54 0.40 20.33 -19.48
N ILE A 55 0.81 21.59 -19.26
CA ILE A 55 0.62 22.28 -17.96
C ILE A 55 -0.87 22.45 -17.65
N ILE A 56 -1.70 22.83 -18.62
CA ILE A 56 -3.16 22.99 -18.42
C ILE A 56 -3.80 21.64 -18.08
N ASP A 57 -3.42 20.56 -18.78
CA ASP A 57 -3.93 19.21 -18.51
C ASP A 57 -3.48 18.69 -17.13
N GLU A 58 -2.25 18.96 -16.72
CA GLU A 58 -1.76 18.65 -15.37
C GLU A 58 -2.50 19.46 -14.30
N CYS A 59 -2.73 20.76 -14.52
CA CYS A 59 -3.48 21.61 -13.60
C CYS A 59 -4.96 21.21 -13.48
N ASN A 60 -5.57 20.74 -14.57
CA ASN A 60 -6.94 20.20 -14.57
C ASN A 60 -7.05 18.96 -13.69
N ARG A 61 -6.00 18.10 -13.64
CA ARG A 61 -5.97 16.93 -12.75
C ARG A 61 -5.98 17.32 -11.28
N GLU A 62 -5.34 18.42 -10.91
CA GLU A 62 -5.26 18.90 -9.52
C GLU A 62 -6.37 19.88 -9.12
N ASN A 63 -7.36 20.11 -9.98
CA ASN A 63 -8.51 21.01 -9.74
C ASN A 63 -8.11 22.47 -9.42
N LEU A 64 -6.90 22.88 -9.80
CA LEU A 64 -6.40 24.25 -9.65
C LEU A 64 -7.23 25.30 -10.42
N PRO A 65 -7.82 25.00 -11.60
CA PRO A 65 -8.68 25.94 -12.32
C PRO A 65 -9.92 26.38 -11.53
N ASN A 66 -10.50 25.47 -10.74
CA ASN A 66 -11.66 25.79 -9.91
C ASN A 66 -11.25 26.52 -8.62
N ARG A 67 -10.04 26.26 -8.08
CA ARG A 67 -9.50 26.97 -6.91
C ARG A 67 -9.03 28.40 -7.24
N PHE A 68 -8.48 28.63 -8.43
CA PHE A 68 -7.92 29.92 -8.85
C PHE A 68 -8.44 30.35 -10.24
N PRO A 69 -9.75 30.64 -10.36
CA PRO A 69 -10.40 30.86 -11.65
C PRO A 69 -9.85 32.07 -12.42
N THR A 70 -9.42 33.12 -11.71
CA THR A 70 -8.86 34.33 -12.33
C THR A 70 -7.52 34.07 -13.01
N LEU A 71 -6.60 33.36 -12.33
CA LEU A 71 -5.31 32.97 -12.91
C LEU A 71 -5.51 32.03 -14.11
N PHE A 72 -6.36 31.01 -13.98
CA PHE A 72 -6.59 30.06 -15.07
C PHE A 72 -7.34 30.66 -16.24
N SER A 73 -8.23 31.63 -16.02
CA SER A 73 -8.80 32.40 -17.12
C SER A 73 -7.73 33.18 -17.90
N ALA A 74 -6.72 33.73 -17.21
CA ALA A 74 -5.60 34.40 -17.84
C ALA A 74 -4.69 33.43 -18.62
N ILE A 75 -4.41 32.25 -18.07
CA ILE A 75 -3.64 31.19 -18.73
C ILE A 75 -4.37 30.63 -19.97
N LEU A 76 -5.69 30.42 -19.89
CA LEU A 76 -6.51 29.99 -21.03
C LEU A 76 -6.58 31.06 -22.13
N ASN A 77 -6.60 32.34 -21.75
CA ASN A 77 -6.52 33.44 -22.71
C ASN A 77 -5.13 33.51 -23.37
N LEU A 78 -4.06 33.20 -22.65
CA LEU A 78 -2.70 33.04 -23.20
C LEU A 78 -2.63 31.89 -24.20
N HIS A 79 -3.17 30.73 -23.84
CA HIS A 79 -3.27 29.56 -24.72
C HIS A 79 -4.01 29.88 -26.03
N ARG A 80 -5.13 30.61 -25.94
CA ARG A 80 -5.89 31.08 -27.11
C ARG A 80 -5.14 32.11 -27.96
N GLY A 81 -4.24 32.88 -27.34
CA GLY A 81 -3.41 33.89 -28.03
C GLY A 81 -2.20 33.32 -28.77
N ILE A 82 -1.62 32.22 -28.26
CA ILE A 82 -0.48 31.52 -28.89
C ILE A 82 -0.94 30.62 -30.04
N GLY A 83 -2.04 29.90 -29.87
CA GLY A 83 -2.57 28.94 -30.86
C GLY A 83 -3.36 29.59 -32.01
N GLY A 84 -2.85 30.69 -32.59
CA GLY A 84 -3.54 31.58 -33.53
C GLY A 84 -4.62 30.91 -34.39
N HIS A 85 -5.85 31.44 -34.33
CA HIS A 85 -7.03 31.04 -35.13
C HIS A 85 -6.95 29.65 -35.81
N GLN A 86 -6.78 28.58 -35.04
CA GLN A 86 -7.28 27.28 -35.48
C GLN A 86 -8.78 27.30 -35.25
N ALA A 87 -9.49 27.61 -36.34
CA ALA A 87 -10.89 27.31 -36.49
C ALA A 87 -11.12 25.89 -35.96
N ILE A 88 -12.05 25.78 -35.01
CA ILE A 88 -12.77 24.53 -34.76
C ILE A 88 -13.08 23.95 -36.14
N PRO A 89 -12.70 22.69 -36.47
CA PRO A 89 -13.24 22.09 -37.66
C PRO A 89 -14.77 22.14 -37.47
N GLU A 90 -15.43 22.95 -38.28
CA GLU A 90 -16.85 22.80 -38.53
C GLU A 90 -17.01 21.38 -39.02
N ILE A 91 -17.29 20.47 -38.09
CA ILE A 91 -17.70 19.12 -38.40
C ILE A 91 -19.01 19.29 -39.16
N ASP A 92 -18.87 19.01 -40.45
CA ASP A 92 -19.85 19.05 -41.51
C ASP A 92 -21.24 18.71 -40.99
N VAL A 93 -22.15 19.66 -41.19
CA VAL A 93 -23.58 19.52 -40.94
C VAL A 93 -24.11 18.65 -42.06
N LYS A 94 -23.93 17.33 -41.93
CA LYS A 94 -24.72 16.34 -42.65
C LYS A 94 -25.28 15.36 -41.64
N GLY A 95 -26.58 15.49 -41.44
CA GLY A 95 -27.37 14.47 -40.77
C GLY A 95 -27.21 13.18 -41.54
N GLU A 96 -26.55 12.21 -40.92
CA GLU A 96 -26.70 10.81 -41.24
C GLU A 96 -27.16 10.12 -39.97
N ASP A 97 -28.46 9.81 -39.97
CA ASP A 97 -29.17 8.81 -39.20
C ASP A 97 -28.38 8.08 -38.09
N MET A 98 -28.32 8.67 -36.89
CA MET A 98 -28.28 7.85 -35.68
C MET A 98 -29.64 7.15 -35.59
N VAL A 99 -29.69 5.93 -36.12
CA VAL A 99 -30.84 5.03 -36.12
C VAL A 99 -31.55 5.08 -34.77
N ARG A 100 -32.86 5.36 -34.83
CA ARG A 100 -33.81 5.29 -33.70
C ARG A 100 -33.81 3.87 -33.12
N GLY A 101 -32.88 3.58 -32.22
CA GLY A 101 -32.70 2.25 -31.64
C GLY A 101 -33.38 2.09 -30.27
N ILE A 102 -33.71 0.85 -29.93
CA ILE A 102 -34.07 0.43 -28.56
C ILE A 102 -32.79 0.42 -27.73
N VAL A 103 -32.84 0.92 -26.50
CA VAL A 103 -31.69 0.90 -25.57
C VAL A 103 -31.47 -0.53 -25.06
N ASP A 104 -30.69 -1.30 -25.81
CA ASP A 104 -30.37 -2.70 -25.56
C ASP A 104 -28.85 -2.93 -25.35
N GLU A 105 -28.42 -4.19 -25.31
CA GLU A 105 -27.00 -4.51 -25.10
C GLU A 105 -26.11 -4.19 -26.33
N GLN A 106 -26.68 -4.17 -27.54
CA GLN A 106 -25.96 -3.77 -28.75
C GLN A 106 -25.70 -2.27 -28.74
N TRP A 107 -26.72 -1.49 -28.37
CA TRP A 107 -26.59 -0.06 -28.14
C TRP A 107 -25.50 0.25 -27.11
N TYR A 108 -25.46 -0.47 -25.98
CA TYR A 108 -24.40 -0.31 -24.98
C TYR A 108 -23.00 -0.58 -25.56
N SER A 109 -22.85 -1.65 -26.34
CA SER A 109 -21.57 -1.99 -26.98
C SER A 109 -21.10 -0.89 -27.96
N GLN A 110 -22.04 -0.27 -28.70
CA GLN A 110 -21.75 0.89 -29.54
C GLN A 110 -21.30 2.11 -28.72
N GLN A 111 -21.85 2.31 -27.52
CA GLN A 111 -21.40 3.39 -26.63
C GLN A 111 -19.96 3.16 -26.16
N VAL A 112 -19.57 1.91 -25.85
CA VAL A 112 -18.19 1.60 -25.49
C VAL A 112 -17.25 1.86 -26.68
N LEU A 113 -17.63 1.44 -27.89
CA LEU A 113 -16.85 1.70 -29.12
C LEU A 113 -16.64 3.19 -29.38
N TYR A 114 -17.68 4.01 -29.15
CA TYR A 114 -17.56 5.47 -29.27
C TYR A 114 -16.46 6.04 -28.37
N HIS A 115 -16.40 5.63 -27.10
CA HIS A 115 -15.37 6.10 -26.16
C HIS A 115 -13.98 5.53 -26.46
N MET A 116 -13.91 4.36 -27.11
CA MET A 116 -12.64 3.81 -27.61
C MET A 116 -12.09 4.64 -28.78
N GLY A 117 -12.97 5.14 -29.66
CA GLY A 117 -12.60 5.98 -30.81
C GLY A 117 -12.49 7.49 -30.55
N ALA A 118 -12.82 7.97 -29.34
CA ALA A 118 -12.87 9.40 -29.04
C ALA A 118 -11.46 10.04 -28.94
N GLU A 119 -11.35 11.32 -29.34
CA GLU A 119 -10.10 12.10 -29.27
C GLU A 119 -9.55 12.22 -27.84
N ARG A 120 -10.43 12.32 -26.84
CA ARG A 120 -10.09 12.25 -25.42
C ARG A 120 -10.25 10.83 -24.90
N LYS A 121 -9.15 10.09 -24.93
CA LYS A 121 -9.02 8.70 -24.49
C LYS A 121 -9.15 8.55 -22.96
N LYS A 122 -10.39 8.53 -22.45
CA LYS A 122 -10.69 8.37 -21.01
C LYS A 122 -10.57 6.91 -20.58
N ALA A 123 -9.34 6.46 -20.32
CA ALA A 123 -9.06 5.04 -20.09
C ALA A 123 -9.79 4.41 -18.89
N GLY A 124 -9.94 5.17 -17.80
CA GLY A 124 -10.65 4.71 -16.59
C GLY A 124 -12.15 4.50 -16.80
N LEU A 125 -12.78 5.32 -17.65
CA LEU A 125 -14.20 5.15 -18.02
C LEU A 125 -14.40 3.86 -18.80
N VAL A 126 -13.63 3.70 -19.88
CA VAL A 126 -13.72 2.53 -20.77
C VAL A 126 -13.49 1.24 -19.98
N ALA A 127 -12.50 1.22 -19.08
CA ALA A 127 -12.25 0.08 -18.20
C ALA A 127 -13.46 -0.27 -17.31
N ARG A 128 -14.13 0.74 -16.72
CA ARG A 128 -15.34 0.53 -15.91
C ARG A 128 -16.51 0.01 -16.73
N LEU A 129 -16.72 0.57 -17.94
CA LEU A 129 -17.77 0.11 -18.85
C LEU A 129 -17.54 -1.32 -19.34
N LEU A 130 -16.29 -1.68 -19.66
CA LEU A 130 -15.93 -3.04 -20.06
C LEU A 130 -16.14 -4.06 -18.94
N MET A 131 -15.92 -3.67 -17.68
CA MET A 131 -16.12 -4.56 -16.53
C MET A 131 -17.58 -5.00 -16.35
N ASP A 132 -18.55 -4.17 -16.75
CA ASP A 132 -19.99 -4.46 -16.65
C ASP A 132 -20.50 -5.41 -17.76
N ILE A 133 -19.66 -5.76 -18.74
CA ILE A 133 -19.99 -6.69 -19.82
C ILE A 133 -19.79 -8.13 -19.35
N LYS A 134 -20.88 -8.85 -19.12
CA LYS A 134 -20.86 -10.26 -18.68
C LYS A 134 -20.52 -11.27 -19.79
N SER A 135 -20.70 -10.90 -21.07
CA SER A 135 -20.49 -11.80 -22.21
C SER A 135 -19.02 -11.87 -22.62
N GLU A 136 -18.38 -13.03 -22.45
CA GLU A 136 -16.98 -13.24 -22.86
C GLU A 136 -16.77 -13.05 -24.36
N MET A 137 -17.69 -13.53 -25.21
CA MET A 137 -17.57 -13.40 -26.67
C MET A 137 -17.54 -11.94 -27.12
N ARG A 138 -18.42 -11.11 -26.54
CA ARG A 138 -18.47 -9.68 -26.90
C ARG A 138 -17.27 -8.92 -26.35
N LEU A 139 -16.86 -9.21 -25.12
CA LEU A 139 -15.66 -8.60 -24.54
C LEU A 139 -14.42 -8.96 -25.37
N SER A 140 -14.31 -10.21 -25.81
CA SER A 140 -13.26 -10.63 -26.75
C SER A 140 -13.31 -9.80 -28.04
N SER A 141 -14.48 -9.63 -28.66
CA SER A 141 -14.61 -8.86 -29.90
C SER A 141 -14.22 -7.38 -29.74
N LEU A 142 -14.59 -6.76 -28.61
CA LEU A 142 -14.27 -5.37 -28.31
C LEU A 142 -12.77 -5.17 -28.02
N MET A 143 -12.14 -6.10 -27.29
CA MET A 143 -10.70 -6.04 -27.00
C MET A 143 -9.83 -6.32 -28.24
N THR A 144 -10.36 -7.03 -29.24
CA THR A 144 -9.68 -7.26 -30.52
C THR A 144 -9.96 -6.19 -31.57
N SER A 145 -10.84 -5.23 -31.28
CA SER A 145 -11.25 -4.22 -32.25
C SER A 145 -10.11 -3.23 -32.53
N PRO A 146 -10.05 -2.64 -33.74
CA PRO A 146 -9.00 -1.67 -34.08
C PRO A 146 -9.07 -0.38 -33.24
N GLU A 147 -10.26 -0.06 -32.70
CA GLU A 147 -10.47 1.09 -31.83
C GLU A 147 -9.88 0.88 -30.43
N PHE A 148 -9.70 -0.37 -29.99
CA PHE A 148 -9.05 -0.68 -28.71
C PHE A 148 -7.54 -0.47 -28.82
N SER A 149 -7.07 0.70 -28.37
CA SER A 149 -5.64 0.98 -28.29
C SER A 149 -5.01 0.56 -26.96
N SER A 150 -3.73 0.19 -26.99
CA SER A 150 -3.03 -0.38 -25.83
C SER A 150 -3.04 0.50 -24.57
N HIS A 151 -3.26 1.83 -24.67
CA HIS A 151 -3.30 2.71 -23.49
C HIS A 151 -4.43 2.38 -22.51
N PHE A 152 -5.44 1.61 -22.94
CA PHE A 152 -6.54 1.17 -22.08
C PHE A 152 -6.13 0.03 -21.14
N LEU A 153 -5.04 -0.69 -21.44
CA LEU A 153 -4.61 -1.89 -20.72
C LEU A 153 -4.39 -1.63 -19.23
N THR A 154 -3.61 -0.60 -18.88
CA THR A 154 -3.30 -0.26 -17.47
C THR A 154 -4.57 0.02 -16.67
N ALA A 155 -5.53 0.76 -17.23
CA ALA A 155 -6.79 1.05 -16.56
C ALA A 155 -7.67 -0.21 -16.41
N CYS A 156 -7.73 -1.06 -17.44
CA CYS A 156 -8.48 -2.32 -17.40
C CYS A 156 -7.92 -3.27 -16.33
N LEU A 157 -6.59 -3.37 -16.22
CA LEU A 157 -5.93 -4.18 -15.20
C LEU A 157 -6.29 -3.68 -13.79
N ARG A 158 -6.14 -2.39 -13.51
CA ARG A 158 -6.45 -1.81 -12.19
C ARG A 158 -7.90 -2.09 -11.78
N VAL A 159 -8.86 -1.79 -12.65
CA VAL A 159 -10.28 -1.98 -12.37
C VAL A 159 -10.62 -3.46 -12.16
N ALA A 160 -10.07 -4.36 -12.97
CA ALA A 160 -10.36 -5.79 -12.86
C ALA A 160 -9.77 -6.42 -11.59
N PHE A 161 -8.52 -6.08 -11.25
CA PHE A 161 -7.86 -6.54 -10.02
C PHE A 161 -8.56 -6.01 -8.75
N ASP A 162 -8.92 -4.72 -8.73
CA ASP A 162 -9.68 -4.13 -7.63
C ASP A 162 -11.03 -4.82 -7.42
N GLY A 163 -11.77 -5.05 -8.51
CA GLY A 163 -13.05 -5.76 -8.45
C GLY A 163 -12.89 -7.19 -7.92
N MET A 164 -11.87 -7.91 -8.40
CA MET A 164 -11.56 -9.28 -7.98
C MET A 164 -11.20 -9.34 -6.49
N ARG A 165 -10.31 -8.47 -6.01
CA ARG A 165 -9.88 -8.45 -4.60
C ARG A 165 -11.02 -8.10 -3.65
N ARG A 166 -11.83 -7.08 -4.00
CA ARG A 166 -12.99 -6.69 -3.19
C ARG A 166 -14.01 -7.83 -3.09
N ALA A 167 -14.31 -8.50 -4.20
CA ALA A 167 -15.22 -9.64 -4.20
C ALA A 167 -14.68 -10.78 -3.32
N PHE A 168 -13.41 -11.14 -3.47
CA PHE A 168 -12.75 -12.16 -2.66
C PHE A 168 -12.79 -11.85 -1.15
N GLN A 169 -12.45 -10.62 -0.75
CA GLN A 169 -12.47 -10.21 0.65
C GLN A 169 -13.90 -10.26 1.23
N MET A 170 -14.89 -9.81 0.46
CA MET A 170 -16.29 -9.87 0.89
C MET A 170 -16.76 -11.32 1.06
N ASP A 171 -16.48 -12.19 0.10
CA ASP A 171 -16.89 -13.61 0.16
C ASP A 171 -16.18 -14.35 1.31
N CYS A 172 -14.89 -14.09 1.55
CA CYS A 172 -14.13 -14.65 2.66
C CYS A 172 -14.60 -14.17 4.05
N VAL A 173 -15.31 -13.04 4.12
CA VAL A 173 -15.88 -12.51 5.37
C VAL A 173 -17.33 -12.97 5.55
N GLN A 174 -18.08 -13.10 4.45
CA GLN A 174 -19.47 -13.58 4.48
C GLN A 174 -19.56 -15.09 4.69
N HIS A 175 -18.60 -15.85 4.16
CA HIS A 175 -18.55 -17.30 4.18
C HIS A 175 -17.21 -17.79 4.75
N SER A 176 -17.08 -19.10 5.00
CA SER A 176 -15.80 -19.69 5.40
C SER A 176 -14.73 -19.43 4.31
N PRO A 177 -13.55 -18.88 4.64
CA PRO A 177 -12.52 -18.54 3.67
C PRO A 177 -12.14 -19.71 2.76
N HIS A 178 -12.11 -19.50 1.45
CA HIS A 178 -11.77 -20.52 0.46
C HIS A 178 -11.18 -19.92 -0.81
N MET A 179 -10.19 -20.58 -1.42
CA MET A 179 -9.48 -20.06 -2.60
C MET A 179 -10.38 -19.89 -3.83
N MET A 180 -11.44 -20.71 -3.96
CA MET A 180 -12.38 -20.64 -5.09
C MET A 180 -13.20 -19.34 -5.17
N TYR A 181 -13.17 -18.50 -4.13
CA TYR A 181 -13.78 -17.18 -4.18
C TYR A 181 -12.96 -16.18 -5.02
N LEU A 182 -11.66 -16.43 -5.23
CA LEU A 182 -10.79 -15.57 -6.04
C LEU A 182 -11.02 -15.79 -7.54
N LYS A 183 -12.21 -15.47 -8.04
CA LYS A 183 -12.58 -15.69 -9.45
C LYS A 183 -11.93 -14.65 -10.35
N VAL A 184 -11.09 -15.10 -11.28
CA VAL A 184 -10.48 -14.23 -12.31
C VAL A 184 -11.56 -13.65 -13.22
N PRO A 185 -11.80 -12.33 -13.24
CA PRO A 185 -12.81 -11.73 -14.09
C PRO A 185 -12.48 -11.92 -15.58
N PRO A 186 -13.48 -12.06 -16.48
CA PRO A 186 -13.25 -12.16 -17.91
C PRO A 186 -12.39 -11.01 -18.45
N LEU A 187 -12.65 -9.77 -18.01
CA LEU A 187 -11.86 -8.60 -18.39
C LEU A 187 -10.37 -8.78 -18.10
N LEU A 188 -10.00 -9.32 -16.93
CA LEU A 188 -8.60 -9.56 -16.58
C LEU A 188 -7.97 -10.60 -17.51
N LYS A 189 -8.67 -11.71 -17.75
CA LYS A 189 -8.21 -12.79 -18.65
C LYS A 189 -7.94 -12.29 -20.08
N PHE A 190 -8.84 -11.48 -20.65
CA PHE A 190 -8.65 -10.95 -22.01
C PHE A 190 -7.62 -9.82 -22.05
N THR A 191 -7.55 -8.96 -21.02
CA THR A 191 -6.53 -7.91 -20.92
C THR A 191 -5.12 -8.52 -20.79
N GLN A 192 -4.96 -9.58 -19.99
CA GLN A 192 -3.71 -10.32 -19.86
C GLN A 192 -3.28 -10.94 -21.18
N ARG A 193 -4.19 -11.63 -21.90
CA ARG A 193 -3.88 -12.21 -23.22
C ARG A 193 -3.45 -11.15 -24.23
N ARG A 194 -4.09 -9.97 -24.21
CA ARG A 194 -3.72 -8.85 -25.07
C ARG A 194 -2.34 -8.32 -24.72
N LEU A 195 -2.05 -8.12 -23.43
CA LEU A 195 -0.73 -7.72 -22.94
C LEU A 195 0.35 -8.73 -23.35
N GLU A 196 0.11 -10.03 -23.16
CA GLU A 196 1.02 -11.11 -23.57
C GLU A 196 1.34 -11.05 -25.07
N THR A 197 0.33 -10.78 -25.91
CA THR A 197 0.51 -10.64 -27.37
C THR A 197 1.28 -9.37 -27.74
N ASP A 198 0.97 -8.24 -27.11
CA ASP A 198 1.61 -6.96 -27.40
C ASP A 198 3.08 -6.96 -26.93
N LEU A 199 3.38 -7.58 -25.78
CA LEU A 199 4.76 -7.79 -25.31
C LEU A 199 5.54 -8.74 -26.23
N GLY A 200 4.91 -9.82 -26.71
CA GLY A 200 5.53 -10.73 -27.68
C GLY A 200 5.97 -10.01 -28.96
N LYS A 201 5.11 -9.15 -29.52
CA LYS A 201 5.46 -8.35 -30.71
C LYS A 201 6.63 -7.39 -30.48
N LEU A 202 6.67 -6.72 -29.32
CA LEU A 202 7.78 -5.82 -28.96
C LEU A 202 9.11 -6.56 -28.76
N ASN A 203 9.08 -7.87 -28.52
CA ASN A 203 10.28 -8.68 -28.44
C ASN A 203 10.80 -9.11 -29.82
N ASP A 204 9.95 -9.14 -30.84
CA ASP A 204 10.24 -9.64 -32.19
C ASP A 204 10.50 -8.50 -33.21
N ASP A 205 9.88 -7.33 -33.04
CA ASP A 205 9.94 -6.20 -33.98
C ASP A 205 11.15 -5.27 -33.73
N PHE A 206 12.18 -5.33 -34.59
CA PHE A 206 13.33 -4.39 -34.60
C PHE A 206 13.33 -3.40 -35.80
N GLY A 207 12.20 -3.20 -36.49
CA GLY A 207 12.19 -2.50 -37.79
C GLY A 207 10.94 -1.70 -38.18
N GLY A 208 10.24 -1.08 -37.23
CA GLY A 208 9.03 -0.26 -37.48
C GLY A 208 9.23 1.26 -37.36
N ASP A 209 8.15 2.02 -37.58
CA ASP A 209 8.08 3.47 -37.30
C ASP A 209 8.43 3.76 -35.82
N GLU A 210 9.55 4.45 -35.59
CA GLU A 210 10.15 4.68 -34.26
C GLU A 210 9.17 5.33 -33.28
N MET A 211 8.35 6.29 -33.74
CA MET A 211 7.40 6.98 -32.86
C MET A 211 6.26 6.08 -32.41
N ALA A 212 5.72 5.24 -33.31
CA ALA A 212 4.66 4.29 -32.99
C ALA A 212 5.17 3.16 -32.07
N HIS A 213 6.43 2.76 -32.26
CA HIS A 213 7.10 1.78 -31.41
C HIS A 213 7.32 2.32 -29.98
N ASP A 214 7.85 3.54 -29.82
CA ASP A 214 8.06 4.17 -28.50
C ASP A 214 6.75 4.33 -27.71
N GLN A 215 5.67 4.76 -28.38
CA GLN A 215 4.37 4.90 -27.74
C GLN A 215 3.82 3.54 -27.25
N ARG A 216 3.95 2.48 -28.06
CA ARG A 216 3.53 1.12 -27.68
C ARG A 216 4.38 0.59 -26.53
N PHE A 217 5.69 0.82 -26.56
CA PHE A 217 6.61 0.41 -25.50
C PHE A 217 6.24 1.05 -24.15
N ARG A 218 6.10 2.38 -24.08
CA ARG A 218 5.76 3.10 -22.84
C ARG A 218 4.47 2.59 -22.21
N VAL A 219 3.47 2.32 -23.03
CA VAL A 219 2.17 1.80 -22.59
C VAL A 219 2.29 0.36 -22.07
N CYS A 220 3.00 -0.51 -22.78
CA CYS A 220 3.22 -1.89 -22.35
C CYS A 220 4.05 -1.96 -21.07
N LEU A 221 5.04 -1.07 -20.91
CA LEU A 221 5.85 -0.94 -19.70
C LEU A 221 4.97 -0.59 -18.48
N GLU A 222 4.10 0.41 -18.61
CA GLU A 222 3.17 0.77 -17.53
C GLU A 222 2.17 -0.34 -17.21
N ALA A 223 1.63 -1.01 -18.25
CA ALA A 223 0.68 -2.10 -18.07
C ALA A 223 1.32 -3.34 -17.42
N ALA A 224 2.54 -3.72 -17.84
CA ALA A 224 3.27 -4.85 -17.28
C ALA A 224 3.71 -4.58 -15.83
N THR A 225 4.19 -3.36 -15.53
CA THR A 225 4.50 -2.95 -14.16
C THR A 225 3.25 -3.05 -13.28
N CYS A 226 2.14 -2.47 -13.75
CA CYS A 226 0.88 -2.49 -13.02
C CYS A 226 0.34 -3.91 -12.81
N PHE A 227 0.53 -4.82 -13.77
CA PHE A 227 0.15 -6.22 -13.62
C PHE A 227 0.90 -6.87 -12.45
N ILE A 228 2.23 -6.78 -12.43
CA ILE A 228 3.05 -7.48 -11.42
C ILE A 228 2.78 -6.93 -10.01
N GLU A 229 2.66 -5.61 -9.85
CA GLU A 229 2.31 -5.00 -8.56
C GLU A 229 0.94 -5.49 -8.04
N ASN A 230 -0.05 -5.59 -8.94
CA ASN A 230 -1.38 -6.06 -8.55
C ASN A 230 -1.41 -7.55 -8.22
N VAL A 231 -0.55 -8.36 -8.83
CA VAL A 231 -0.39 -9.78 -8.45
C VAL A 231 0.23 -9.87 -7.05
N ALA A 232 1.30 -9.14 -6.77
CA ALA A 232 1.93 -9.11 -5.45
C ALA A 232 0.95 -8.66 -4.35
N GLU A 233 0.15 -7.62 -4.61
CA GLU A 233 -0.86 -7.17 -3.64
C GLU A 233 -2.01 -8.17 -3.47
N THR A 234 -2.39 -8.88 -4.54
CA THR A 234 -3.39 -9.96 -4.47
C THR A 234 -2.89 -11.12 -3.63
N GLU A 235 -1.63 -11.53 -3.80
CA GLU A 235 -0.97 -12.56 -3.00
C GLU A 235 -0.99 -12.20 -1.50
N ARG A 236 -0.56 -10.97 -1.15
CA ARG A 236 -0.61 -10.47 0.23
C ARG A 236 -2.01 -10.52 0.83
N ILE A 237 -3.03 -10.09 0.09
CA ILE A 237 -4.42 -10.09 0.57
C ILE A 237 -4.94 -11.52 0.77
N CYS A 238 -4.57 -12.45 -0.11
CA CYS A 238 -4.99 -13.85 0.03
C CYS A 238 -4.35 -14.53 1.25
N LEU A 239 -3.07 -14.24 1.53
CA LEU A 239 -2.34 -14.78 2.69
C LEU A 239 -2.95 -14.38 4.06
N VAL A 240 -3.77 -13.32 4.10
CA VAL A 240 -4.54 -12.97 5.32
C VAL A 240 -5.59 -14.04 5.63
N HIS A 241 -6.19 -14.65 4.61
CA HIS A 241 -7.36 -15.51 4.74
C HIS A 241 -7.08 -17.00 4.49
N ILE A 242 -6.06 -17.32 3.68
CA ILE A 242 -5.80 -18.67 3.17
C ILE A 242 -4.32 -19.02 3.38
N ASP A 243 -4.03 -20.32 3.54
CA ASP A 243 -2.66 -20.81 3.68
C ASP A 243 -1.77 -20.53 2.46
N GLY A 244 -0.47 -20.33 2.71
CA GLY A 244 0.50 -19.97 1.66
C GLY A 244 0.63 -20.99 0.53
N ARG A 245 0.45 -22.28 0.80
CA ARG A 245 0.56 -23.35 -0.21
C ARG A 245 -0.51 -23.22 -1.28
N GLN A 246 -1.76 -22.99 -0.87
CA GLN A 246 -2.87 -22.78 -1.80
C GLN A 246 -2.72 -21.47 -2.58
N VAL A 247 -2.24 -20.40 -1.91
CA VAL A 247 -2.04 -19.09 -2.54
C VAL A 247 -1.00 -19.16 -3.65
N GLU A 248 0.21 -19.64 -3.34
CA GLU A 248 1.30 -19.70 -4.31
C GLU A 248 0.93 -20.54 -5.53
N LYS A 249 0.33 -21.72 -5.30
CA LYS A 249 -0.16 -22.60 -6.36
C LYS A 249 -1.18 -21.90 -7.25
N TYR A 250 -2.18 -21.23 -6.66
CA TYR A 250 -3.22 -20.55 -7.42
C TYR A 250 -2.66 -19.41 -8.28
N ILE A 251 -1.75 -18.60 -7.73
CA ILE A 251 -1.13 -17.49 -8.45
C ILE A 251 -0.32 -18.01 -9.65
N GLY A 252 0.44 -19.10 -9.46
CA GLY A 252 1.28 -19.68 -10.53
C GLY A 252 0.47 -20.37 -11.64
N GLU A 253 -0.66 -20.99 -11.29
CA GLU A 253 -1.51 -21.66 -12.27
C GLU A 253 -2.41 -20.68 -13.06
N ASN A 254 -2.90 -19.61 -12.42
CA ASN A 254 -3.95 -18.76 -13.01
C ASN A 254 -3.49 -17.37 -13.45
N LEU A 255 -2.54 -16.74 -12.75
CA LEU A 255 -2.12 -15.37 -13.05
C LEU A 255 -0.73 -15.31 -13.70
N LEU A 256 0.28 -15.94 -13.10
CA LEU A 256 1.68 -15.93 -13.53
C LEU A 256 2.11 -17.30 -14.05
N ARG A 257 1.45 -17.74 -15.13
CA ARG A 257 1.78 -18.99 -15.81
C ARG A 257 3.22 -18.95 -16.33
N PRO A 258 3.96 -20.08 -16.34
CA PRO A 258 5.38 -20.06 -16.72
C PRO A 258 5.69 -19.49 -18.11
N GLN A 259 4.76 -19.66 -19.05
CA GLN A 259 4.89 -19.05 -20.38
C GLN A 259 4.88 -17.52 -20.32
N PHE A 260 3.99 -16.94 -19.51
CA PHE A 260 3.82 -15.49 -19.41
C PHE A 260 4.94 -14.84 -18.60
N SER A 261 5.38 -15.48 -17.52
CA SER A 261 6.57 -15.07 -16.76
C SER A 261 7.82 -15.00 -17.64
N GLY A 262 8.01 -15.98 -18.53
CA GLY A 262 9.06 -15.96 -19.55
C GLY A 262 8.96 -14.78 -20.53
N VAL A 263 7.74 -14.42 -20.98
CA VAL A 263 7.52 -13.25 -21.85
C VAL A 263 7.86 -11.94 -21.14
N LEU A 264 7.50 -11.81 -19.86
CA LEU A 264 7.83 -10.64 -19.03
C LEU A 264 9.35 -10.48 -18.87
N LEU A 265 10.07 -11.57 -18.62
CA LEU A 265 11.54 -11.56 -18.54
C LEU A 265 12.19 -11.18 -19.87
N SER A 266 11.72 -11.75 -20.99
CA SER A 266 12.25 -11.40 -22.31
C SER A 266 11.98 -9.93 -22.67
N PHE A 267 10.83 -9.37 -22.27
CA PHE A 267 10.53 -7.95 -22.42
C PHE A 267 11.48 -7.08 -21.59
N ALA A 268 11.75 -7.47 -20.34
CA ALA A 268 12.74 -6.79 -19.50
C ALA A 268 14.11 -6.78 -20.17
N ALA A 269 14.60 -7.93 -20.64
CA ALA A 269 15.96 -8.06 -21.17
C ALA A 269 16.16 -7.48 -22.58
N ARG A 270 15.15 -7.53 -23.45
CA ARG A 270 15.30 -7.08 -24.86
C ARG A 270 14.82 -5.65 -25.04
N SER A 271 13.53 -5.41 -24.83
CA SER A 271 12.91 -4.12 -25.15
C SER A 271 13.28 -3.04 -24.13
N VAL A 272 13.22 -3.35 -22.82
CA VAL A 272 13.50 -2.34 -21.78
C VAL A 272 14.98 -2.00 -21.74
N LEU A 273 15.88 -3.00 -21.74
CA LEU A 273 17.32 -2.71 -21.78
C LEU A 273 17.74 -2.03 -23.07
N GLY A 274 17.22 -2.47 -24.22
CA GLY A 274 17.53 -1.83 -25.52
C GLY A 274 17.12 -0.35 -25.55
N THR A 275 15.98 -0.01 -24.99
CA THR A 275 15.52 1.38 -24.87
C THR A 275 16.42 2.19 -23.94
N LEU A 276 16.79 1.64 -22.79
CA LEU A 276 17.71 2.31 -21.85
C LEU A 276 19.10 2.52 -22.47
N ALA A 277 19.63 1.54 -23.19
CA ALA A 277 20.89 1.64 -23.92
C ALA A 277 20.82 2.72 -25.02
N GLY A 278 19.71 2.79 -25.76
CA GLY A 278 19.47 3.85 -26.76
C GLY A 278 19.42 5.26 -26.13
N MET A 279 18.66 5.43 -25.05
CA MET A 279 18.59 6.71 -24.32
C MET A 279 19.96 7.15 -23.78
N ARG A 280 20.76 6.20 -23.32
CA ARG A 280 22.12 6.44 -22.86
C ARG A 280 23.04 6.95 -23.98
N GLN A 281 23.04 6.29 -25.14
CA GLN A 281 23.90 6.64 -26.27
C GLN A 281 23.63 8.06 -26.82
N GLN A 282 22.40 8.56 -26.69
CA GLN A 282 22.01 9.86 -27.21
C GLN A 282 22.46 11.03 -26.32
N SER A 283 22.39 10.89 -25.00
CA SER A 283 22.60 12.05 -24.11
C SER A 283 22.98 11.72 -22.65
N GLY A 284 23.22 10.45 -22.30
CA GLY A 284 23.58 10.00 -20.94
C GLY A 284 22.42 10.06 -19.93
N LEU A 285 22.28 9.05 -19.06
CA LEU A 285 21.10 8.82 -18.21
C LEU A 285 20.70 9.96 -17.26
N LEU A 286 21.65 10.83 -16.89
CA LEU A 286 21.46 11.94 -15.95
C LEU A 286 21.52 13.33 -16.59
N SER A 287 21.61 13.45 -17.92
CA SER A 287 21.61 14.79 -18.53
C SER A 287 20.22 15.43 -18.47
N PRO A 288 20.13 16.76 -18.29
CA PRO A 288 18.85 17.47 -18.17
C PRO A 288 17.98 17.42 -19.44
N GLN A 289 18.50 16.86 -20.54
CA GLN A 289 17.80 16.71 -21.81
C GLN A 289 17.13 15.33 -21.96
N VAL A 290 17.35 14.38 -21.04
CA VAL A 290 16.74 13.04 -21.07
C VAL A 290 15.39 13.03 -20.38
N ASP A 291 14.46 12.21 -20.89
CA ASP A 291 13.20 11.89 -20.21
C ASP A 291 13.48 11.02 -18.97
N HIS A 292 13.89 11.66 -17.87
CA HIS A 292 14.16 10.99 -16.59
C HIS A 292 12.96 10.16 -16.08
N GLY A 293 11.74 10.59 -16.40
CA GLY A 293 10.54 9.83 -16.04
C GLY A 293 10.45 8.49 -16.77
N GLY A 294 10.92 8.41 -18.01
CA GLY A 294 11.03 7.17 -18.77
C GLY A 294 12.06 6.21 -18.18
N VAL A 295 13.23 6.72 -17.80
CA VAL A 295 14.32 5.93 -17.18
C VAL A 295 13.88 5.35 -15.84
N GLU A 296 13.31 6.17 -14.96
CA GLU A 296 12.80 5.73 -13.65
C GLU A 296 11.75 4.63 -13.79
N LYS A 297 10.82 4.76 -14.75
CA LYS A 297 9.80 3.72 -15.04
C LYS A 297 10.41 2.41 -15.54
N CYS A 298 11.43 2.48 -16.40
CA CYS A 298 12.11 1.29 -16.91
C CYS A 298 12.84 0.53 -15.80
N LEU A 299 13.61 1.26 -14.97
CA LEU A 299 14.30 0.68 -13.81
C LEU A 299 13.30 0.11 -12.81
N TYR A 300 12.21 0.84 -12.54
CA TYR A 300 11.17 0.39 -11.64
C TYR A 300 10.47 -0.90 -12.12
N TYR A 301 10.23 -1.06 -13.42
CA TYR A 301 9.73 -2.31 -13.97
C TYR A 301 10.67 -3.48 -13.71
N ILE A 302 11.98 -3.32 -13.99
CA ILE A 302 13.01 -4.35 -13.75
C ILE A 302 13.03 -4.73 -12.26
N LYS A 303 12.98 -3.72 -11.37
CA LYS A 303 12.86 -3.94 -9.93
C LYS A 303 11.66 -4.81 -9.61
N VAL A 304 10.45 -4.41 -10.00
CA VAL A 304 9.22 -5.13 -9.64
C VAL A 304 9.21 -6.56 -10.21
N ALA A 305 9.70 -6.75 -11.43
CA ALA A 305 9.79 -8.07 -12.06
C ALA A 305 10.72 -9.03 -11.29
N LEU A 306 11.92 -8.56 -10.91
CA LEU A 306 12.90 -9.39 -10.21
C LEU A 306 12.55 -9.66 -8.73
N HIS A 307 11.67 -8.87 -8.14
CA HIS A 307 11.19 -9.09 -6.78
C HIS A 307 9.99 -10.04 -6.71
N GLN A 308 9.33 -10.36 -7.83
CA GLN A 308 8.19 -11.26 -7.84
C GLN A 308 8.63 -12.74 -7.77
N PRO A 309 8.09 -13.56 -6.84
CA PRO A 309 8.61 -14.89 -6.58
C PRO A 309 8.60 -15.88 -7.73
N GLN A 310 7.62 -15.82 -8.61
CA GLN A 310 7.55 -16.78 -9.72
C GLN A 310 8.48 -16.35 -10.86
N ILE A 311 8.51 -15.05 -11.16
CA ILE A 311 9.37 -14.48 -12.20
C ILE A 311 10.85 -14.69 -11.87
N TRP A 312 11.27 -14.43 -10.63
CA TRP A 312 12.68 -14.63 -10.26
C TRP A 312 13.06 -16.12 -10.22
N SER A 313 12.15 -17.04 -9.87
CA SER A 313 12.45 -18.48 -9.93
C SER A 313 12.72 -18.97 -11.35
N GLU A 314 12.06 -18.36 -12.35
CA GLU A 314 12.35 -18.62 -13.75
C GLU A 314 13.64 -17.93 -14.21
N PHE A 315 13.95 -16.75 -13.67
CA PHE A 315 15.20 -16.05 -13.95
C PHE A 315 16.44 -16.80 -13.43
N ASP A 316 16.35 -17.42 -12.24
CA ASP A 316 17.43 -18.25 -11.68
C ASP A 316 17.61 -19.59 -12.43
N SER A 317 16.74 -19.92 -13.39
CA SER A 317 16.92 -21.09 -14.27
C SER A 317 17.93 -20.80 -15.40
N ILE A 318 19.20 -20.79 -15.03
CA ILE A 318 20.31 -20.30 -15.87
C ILE A 318 20.47 -21.11 -17.17
N ASP A 319 20.11 -22.40 -17.16
CA ASP A 319 20.13 -23.27 -18.35
C ASP A 319 19.28 -22.71 -19.51
N LYS A 320 18.31 -21.83 -19.22
CA LYS A 320 17.40 -21.26 -20.22
C LYS A 320 17.55 -19.75 -20.44
N ARG A 321 18.14 -19.02 -19.48
CA ARG A 321 18.03 -17.55 -19.40
C ARG A 321 19.35 -16.80 -19.16
N HIS A 322 20.49 -17.40 -19.51
CA HIS A 322 21.80 -16.78 -19.27
C HIS A 322 22.04 -15.48 -20.06
N GLU A 323 21.40 -15.32 -21.23
CA GLU A 323 21.54 -14.11 -22.05
C GLU A 323 20.82 -12.93 -21.41
N GLU A 324 19.61 -13.16 -20.88
CA GLU A 324 18.88 -12.14 -20.13
C GLU A 324 19.67 -11.71 -18.89
N LEU A 325 20.27 -12.66 -18.15
CA LEU A 325 21.12 -12.34 -16.99
C LEU A 325 22.30 -11.44 -17.39
N ARG A 326 23.04 -11.83 -18.44
CA ARG A 326 24.18 -11.05 -18.96
C ARG A 326 23.79 -9.63 -19.30
N ALA A 327 22.71 -9.46 -20.07
CA ALA A 327 22.27 -8.15 -20.53
C ALA A 327 21.86 -7.23 -19.36
N ILE A 328 21.14 -7.76 -18.37
CA ILE A 328 20.71 -6.96 -17.21
C ILE A 328 21.92 -6.54 -16.36
N VAL A 329 22.89 -7.44 -16.12
CA VAL A 329 24.11 -7.12 -15.35
C VAL A 329 24.94 -6.04 -16.05
N GLU A 330 25.14 -6.18 -17.36
CA GLU A 330 25.89 -5.21 -18.18
C GLU A 330 25.25 -3.82 -18.10
N LEU A 331 23.93 -3.72 -18.30
CA LEU A 331 23.25 -2.43 -18.25
C LEU A 331 23.33 -1.78 -16.87
N ILE A 332 23.21 -2.53 -15.78
CA ILE A 332 23.28 -1.95 -14.44
C ILE A 332 24.69 -1.40 -14.16
N ARG A 333 25.74 -2.13 -14.55
CA ARG A 333 27.11 -1.60 -14.49
C ARG A 333 27.18 -0.28 -15.25
N GLU A 334 26.67 -0.25 -16.47
CA GLU A 334 26.69 0.95 -17.31
C GLU A 334 25.92 2.12 -16.69
N CYS A 335 24.73 1.88 -16.14
CA CYS A 335 23.95 2.89 -15.43
C CYS A 335 24.70 3.43 -14.20
N LEU A 336 25.29 2.54 -13.40
CA LEU A 336 26.08 2.93 -12.23
C LEU A 336 27.33 3.72 -12.65
N MET A 337 28.03 3.31 -13.70
CA MET A 337 29.19 4.04 -14.23
C MET A 337 28.84 5.45 -14.68
N ASP A 338 27.70 5.63 -15.35
CA ASP A 338 27.25 6.95 -15.79
C ASP A 338 26.88 7.83 -14.59
N ILE A 339 26.09 7.30 -13.65
CA ILE A 339 25.61 8.03 -12.46
C ILE A 339 26.77 8.40 -11.53
N LEU A 340 27.72 7.48 -11.35
CA LEU A 340 28.82 7.62 -10.40
C LEU A 340 30.12 8.12 -11.05
N SER A 341 30.10 8.47 -12.34
CA SER A 341 31.29 8.90 -13.11
C SER A 341 32.11 10.02 -12.45
N ALA A 342 31.45 10.95 -11.75
CA ALA A 342 32.09 12.05 -11.04
C ALA A 342 32.56 11.70 -9.60
N THR A 343 32.17 10.55 -9.08
CA THR A 343 32.46 10.13 -7.70
C THR A 343 33.82 9.45 -7.56
N ASN A 344 34.35 9.43 -6.34
CA ASN A 344 35.59 8.72 -6.04
C ASN A 344 35.46 7.20 -6.24
N PHE A 345 34.25 6.63 -6.14
CA PHE A 345 34.00 5.20 -6.32
C PHE A 345 34.56 4.67 -7.66
N VAL A 346 34.19 5.30 -8.77
CA VAL A 346 34.63 4.89 -10.11
C VAL A 346 36.12 5.14 -10.31
N ARG A 347 36.66 6.24 -9.78
CA ARG A 347 38.10 6.59 -9.91
C ARG A 347 39.02 5.62 -9.18
N HIS A 348 38.56 5.04 -8.06
CA HIS A 348 39.30 4.05 -7.29
C HIS A 348 38.96 2.61 -7.73
N HIS A 349 38.19 2.43 -8.81
CA HIS A 349 37.92 1.11 -9.38
C HIS A 349 39.07 0.62 -10.26
N ARG A 350 39.59 -0.56 -9.91
CA ARG A 350 40.54 -1.32 -10.70
C ARG A 350 39.98 -2.71 -10.85
N ASP A 351 39.75 -3.12 -12.08
CA ASP A 351 39.27 -4.46 -12.38
C ASP A 351 40.31 -5.50 -11.89
N PRO A 352 39.90 -6.55 -11.15
CA PRO A 352 40.83 -7.57 -10.68
C PRO A 352 41.29 -8.47 -11.83
N ASP A 353 42.56 -8.86 -11.84
CA ASP A 353 43.22 -9.63 -12.92
C ASP A 353 42.84 -11.14 -12.94
N ILE A 354 41.68 -11.51 -12.38
CA ILE A 354 41.25 -12.91 -12.18
C ILE A 354 40.88 -13.60 -13.51
N PHE A 355 40.27 -12.88 -14.46
CA PHE A 355 39.78 -13.45 -15.73
C PHE A 355 40.63 -13.02 -16.94
N SER A 356 41.89 -12.66 -16.71
CA SER A 356 42.82 -12.09 -17.68
C SER A 356 43.44 -13.10 -18.69
N THR A 357 43.13 -14.40 -18.59
CA THR A 357 43.77 -15.44 -19.40
C THR A 357 43.43 -15.35 -20.90
N ALA A 358 44.47 -15.38 -21.74
CA ALA A 358 44.40 -15.21 -23.18
C ALA A 358 43.72 -16.39 -23.93
N ALA A 359 42.91 -16.03 -24.94
CA ALA A 359 42.29 -16.88 -25.96
C ALA A 359 41.29 -17.94 -25.46
N GLY A 360 40.01 -17.56 -25.38
CA GLY A 360 38.87 -18.49 -25.37
C GLY A 360 37.86 -18.10 -26.46
N ASP A 361 36.96 -19.02 -26.82
CA ASP A 361 35.89 -18.82 -27.80
C ASP A 361 35.05 -17.55 -27.51
N GLU A 362 34.45 -16.92 -28.53
CA GLU A 362 33.65 -15.67 -28.38
C GLU A 362 32.58 -15.78 -27.27
N GLU A 363 31.98 -16.96 -27.11
CA GLU A 363 30.97 -17.27 -26.09
C GLU A 363 31.53 -17.21 -24.66
N GLN A 364 32.76 -17.72 -24.45
CA GLN A 364 33.44 -17.64 -23.15
C GLN A 364 33.85 -16.21 -22.82
N SER A 365 34.20 -15.39 -23.83
CA SER A 365 34.47 -13.97 -23.64
C SER A 365 33.25 -13.22 -23.08
N GLY A 366 32.06 -13.50 -23.61
CA GLY A 366 30.81 -12.91 -23.12
C GLY A 366 30.48 -13.28 -21.66
N VAL A 367 30.81 -14.51 -21.23
CA VAL A 367 30.65 -14.93 -19.83
C VAL A 367 31.69 -14.28 -18.92
N ARG A 368 32.95 -14.14 -19.36
CA ARG A 368 33.98 -13.42 -18.60
C ARG A 368 33.58 -11.97 -18.34
N LYS A 369 33.07 -11.28 -19.36
CA LYS A 369 32.56 -9.91 -19.22
C LYS A 369 31.43 -9.83 -18.20
N MET A 370 30.46 -10.74 -18.26
CA MET A 370 29.37 -10.82 -17.28
C MET A 370 29.88 -10.92 -15.83
N TYR A 371 30.88 -11.78 -15.56
CA TYR A 371 31.44 -11.90 -14.22
C TYR A 371 32.19 -10.63 -13.78
N MET A 372 32.94 -9.99 -14.67
CA MET A 372 33.60 -8.71 -14.38
C MET A 372 32.58 -7.61 -14.07
N ASP A 373 31.47 -7.57 -14.80
CA ASP A 373 30.40 -6.62 -14.57
C ASP A 373 29.69 -6.88 -13.25
N ALA A 374 29.45 -8.15 -12.91
CA ALA A 374 28.89 -8.55 -11.62
C ALA A 374 29.81 -8.17 -10.44
N ILE A 375 31.15 -8.27 -10.60
CA ILE A 375 32.12 -7.83 -9.58
C ILE A 375 31.99 -6.33 -9.31
N PHE A 376 31.86 -5.51 -10.37
CA PHE A 376 31.66 -4.07 -10.22
C PHE A 376 30.36 -3.76 -9.46
N VAL A 377 29.26 -4.43 -9.84
CA VAL A 377 27.95 -4.27 -9.17
C VAL A 377 28.02 -4.72 -7.70
N ALA A 378 28.73 -5.81 -7.40
CA ALA A 378 28.91 -6.29 -6.03
C ALA A 378 29.74 -5.31 -5.18
N ARG A 379 30.74 -4.64 -5.77
CA ARG A 379 31.49 -3.57 -5.10
C ARG A 379 30.61 -2.37 -4.77
N PHE A 380 29.69 -2.00 -5.66
CA PHE A 380 28.73 -0.91 -5.38
C PHE A 380 27.87 -1.22 -4.14
N ILE A 381 27.39 -2.47 -3.99
CA ILE A 381 26.61 -2.90 -2.82
C ILE A 381 27.44 -2.83 -1.52
N GLU A 382 28.75 -3.09 -1.59
CA GLU A 382 29.64 -2.98 -0.43
C GLU A 382 29.76 -1.53 0.07
N GLU A 383 29.88 -0.56 -0.84
CA GLU A 383 30.10 0.87 -0.54
C GLU A 383 28.80 1.71 -0.58
N GLU A 384 27.62 1.10 -0.77
CA GLU A 384 26.36 1.79 -1.04
C GLU A 384 26.03 2.88 -0.02
N LYS A 385 26.15 2.56 1.28
CA LYS A 385 25.81 3.49 2.37
C LYS A 385 26.67 4.75 2.31
N ASP A 386 27.96 4.59 2.02
CA ASP A 386 28.89 5.70 1.94
C ASP A 386 28.64 6.55 0.69
N ILE A 387 28.34 5.90 -0.44
CA ILE A 387 27.97 6.56 -1.70
C ILE A 387 26.69 7.39 -1.52
N VAL A 388 25.64 6.81 -0.94
CA VAL A 388 24.36 7.49 -0.70
C VAL A 388 24.55 8.68 0.26
N ASN A 389 25.31 8.51 1.34
CA ASN A 389 25.62 9.59 2.28
C ASN A 389 26.37 10.74 1.61
N CYS A 390 27.33 10.45 0.73
CA CYS A 390 28.01 11.48 -0.06
C CYS A 390 27.06 12.22 -1.02
N CYS A 391 26.10 11.52 -1.63
CA CYS A 391 25.10 12.12 -2.51
C CYS A 391 24.07 13.00 -1.77
N MET A 392 23.72 12.66 -0.52
CA MET A 392 22.81 13.45 0.34
C MET A 392 23.33 14.87 0.61
N MET A 393 24.65 15.06 0.67
CA MET A 393 25.28 16.36 0.90
C MET A 393 25.21 17.30 -0.33
N GLY A 394 24.81 16.80 -1.50
CA GLY A 394 24.82 17.52 -2.78
C GLY A 394 23.47 17.99 -3.33
N GLU A 395 22.39 17.99 -2.53
CA GLU A 395 21.01 18.35 -2.96
C GLU A 395 20.46 17.52 -4.16
N GLN A 396 20.87 16.26 -4.33
CA GLN A 396 20.44 15.40 -5.45
C GLN A 396 19.40 14.33 -5.05
N GLY A 397 18.28 14.73 -4.45
CA GLY A 397 17.25 13.79 -3.97
C GLY A 397 16.76 12.76 -5.02
N LYS A 398 16.74 13.12 -6.31
CA LYS A 398 16.34 12.22 -7.41
C LYS A 398 17.40 11.15 -7.73
N VAL A 399 18.68 11.49 -7.63
CA VAL A 399 19.78 10.54 -7.85
C VAL A 399 19.76 9.48 -6.76
N ILE A 400 19.48 9.87 -5.51
CA ILE A 400 19.35 8.94 -4.38
C ILE A 400 18.22 7.93 -4.60
N ASN A 401 17.05 8.38 -5.07
CA ASN A 401 15.94 7.47 -5.38
C ASN A 401 16.33 6.47 -6.48
N THR A 402 17.01 6.94 -7.53
CA THR A 402 17.48 6.07 -8.63
C THR A 402 18.53 5.07 -8.13
N LEU A 403 19.50 5.51 -7.32
CA LEU A 403 20.51 4.64 -6.72
C LEU A 403 19.90 3.57 -5.81
N ARG A 404 18.88 3.94 -5.03
CA ARG A 404 18.15 2.97 -4.19
C ARG A 404 17.44 1.91 -5.04
N VAL A 405 16.77 2.32 -6.13
CA VAL A 405 16.14 1.37 -7.06
C VAL A 405 17.19 0.46 -7.69
N LEU A 406 18.34 1.01 -8.10
CA LEU A 406 19.45 0.22 -8.64
C LEU A 406 20.04 -0.75 -7.62
N SER A 407 20.17 -0.37 -6.34
CA SER A 407 20.59 -1.28 -5.27
C SER A 407 19.62 -2.44 -5.07
N GLU A 408 18.32 -2.16 -5.07
CA GLU A 408 17.29 -3.21 -4.96
C GLU A 408 17.36 -4.19 -6.15
N ILE A 409 17.57 -3.68 -7.37
CA ILE A 409 17.76 -4.51 -8.58
C ILE A 409 19.07 -5.32 -8.49
N ALA A 410 20.19 -4.66 -8.17
CA ALA A 410 21.50 -5.28 -8.04
C ALA A 410 21.49 -6.41 -7.01
N THR A 411 20.84 -6.18 -5.87
CA THR A 411 20.68 -7.20 -4.82
C THR A 411 19.89 -8.41 -5.34
N ALA A 412 18.83 -8.21 -6.12
CA ALA A 412 18.04 -9.32 -6.68
C ALA A 412 18.83 -10.15 -7.72
N ILE A 413 19.70 -9.52 -8.50
CA ILE A 413 20.51 -10.17 -9.55
C ILE A 413 21.70 -10.91 -8.95
N LEU A 414 22.42 -10.28 -8.02
CA LEU A 414 23.56 -10.89 -7.37
C LEU A 414 23.21 -12.15 -6.57
N ARG A 415 21.92 -12.36 -6.26
CA ARG A 415 21.40 -13.59 -5.63
C ARG A 415 21.27 -14.78 -6.56
N VAL A 416 21.29 -14.56 -7.88
CA VAL A 416 21.23 -15.66 -8.86
C VAL A 416 22.36 -16.64 -8.55
N SER A 417 22.05 -17.94 -8.56
CA SER A 417 22.90 -19.01 -8.05
C SER A 417 24.35 -18.98 -8.58
N VAL A 418 24.55 -18.62 -9.85
CA VAL A 418 25.88 -18.50 -10.47
C VAL A 418 26.63 -17.21 -10.12
N LEU A 419 25.94 -16.14 -9.70
CA LEU A 419 26.57 -14.88 -9.27
C LEU A 419 26.73 -14.79 -7.75
N TYR A 420 26.04 -15.63 -6.99
CA TYR A 420 26.04 -15.60 -5.53
C TYR A 420 27.45 -15.63 -4.89
N PRO A 421 28.42 -16.45 -5.35
CA PRO A 421 29.77 -16.42 -4.78
C PRO A 421 30.50 -15.09 -5.02
N ILE A 422 30.26 -14.41 -6.15
CA ILE A 422 30.79 -13.05 -6.41
C ILE A 422 30.17 -12.04 -5.45
N ALA A 423 28.86 -12.18 -5.21
CA ALA A 423 28.09 -11.28 -4.38
C ALA A 423 28.60 -11.25 -2.93
N ILE A 424 28.89 -12.41 -2.37
CA ILE A 424 29.30 -12.57 -0.98
C ILE A 424 30.80 -12.30 -0.76
N THR A 425 31.65 -12.52 -1.77
CA THR A 425 33.11 -12.33 -1.65
C THR A 425 33.49 -10.84 -1.57
N PRO A 426 34.11 -10.37 -0.45
CA PRO A 426 34.60 -9.00 -0.34
C PRO A 426 35.55 -8.62 -1.47
N PHE A 427 35.45 -7.39 -1.96
CA PHE A 427 36.18 -6.96 -3.16
C PHE A 427 37.71 -7.08 -3.01
N ILE A 428 38.24 -6.87 -1.81
CA ILE A 428 39.68 -6.94 -1.52
C ILE A 428 40.27 -8.32 -1.84
N LEU A 429 39.57 -9.40 -1.48
CA LEU A 429 40.06 -10.77 -1.66
C LEU A 429 40.16 -11.16 -3.14
N LEU A 430 39.43 -10.50 -4.01
CA LEU A 430 39.45 -10.78 -5.44
C LEU A 430 40.79 -10.40 -6.09
N HIS A 431 41.52 -9.42 -5.56
CA HIS A 431 42.82 -9.04 -6.10
C HIS A 431 43.93 -10.07 -5.81
N ASP A 432 43.75 -10.87 -4.76
CA ASP A 432 44.74 -11.86 -4.31
C ASP A 432 44.52 -13.24 -4.95
N MET A 433 43.45 -13.40 -5.74
CA MET A 433 43.11 -14.65 -6.43
C MET A 433 43.89 -14.79 -7.74
N GLY A 434 44.41 -16.01 -7.99
CA GLY A 434 45.03 -16.36 -9.26
C GLY A 434 44.04 -16.44 -10.43
N PRO A 435 44.52 -16.65 -11.67
CA PRO A 435 43.66 -16.66 -12.86
C PRO A 435 42.69 -17.84 -12.83
N LEU A 436 41.40 -17.57 -13.00
CA LEU A 436 40.33 -18.55 -13.01
C LEU A 436 39.86 -18.88 -14.44
N THR A 437 39.43 -20.13 -14.65
CA THR A 437 38.86 -20.58 -15.93
C THR A 437 37.34 -20.47 -15.91
N VAL A 438 36.74 -20.19 -17.07
CA VAL A 438 35.31 -19.97 -17.23
C VAL A 438 34.73 -21.02 -18.16
N GLU A 439 33.59 -21.61 -17.78
CA GLU A 439 32.85 -22.59 -18.58
C GLU A 439 31.68 -21.94 -19.33
N TYR A 440 31.31 -22.51 -20.48
CA TYR A 440 30.11 -22.13 -21.25
C TYR A 440 29.26 -23.37 -21.54
N PRO A 441 27.93 -23.35 -21.28
CA PRO A 441 27.18 -22.30 -20.58
C PRO A 441 27.57 -22.20 -19.09
N PRO A 442 27.38 -21.03 -18.44
CA PRO A 442 27.81 -20.82 -17.07
C PRO A 442 26.94 -21.62 -16.09
N LYS A 443 27.42 -22.80 -15.66
CA LYS A 443 26.69 -23.67 -14.72
C LYS A 443 27.01 -23.38 -13.25
N ARG A 444 28.23 -22.94 -12.96
CA ARG A 444 28.73 -22.62 -11.62
C ARG A 444 29.62 -21.40 -11.68
N CYS A 445 29.68 -20.66 -10.57
CA CYS A 445 30.66 -19.60 -10.42
C CYS A 445 32.07 -20.22 -10.33
N PRO A 446 33.07 -19.66 -11.03
CA PRO A 446 34.46 -20.11 -10.91
C PRO A 446 35.14 -19.67 -9.60
N ILE A 447 34.55 -18.71 -8.87
CA ILE A 447 35.12 -18.21 -7.60
C ILE A 447 34.92 -19.26 -6.49
N PRO A 448 36.00 -19.69 -5.81
CA PRO A 448 35.89 -20.62 -4.70
C PRO A 448 35.25 -19.97 -3.47
N SER A 449 34.73 -20.79 -2.56
CA SER A 449 34.27 -20.34 -1.25
C SER A 449 35.41 -19.69 -0.46
N ILE A 450 35.12 -18.61 0.26
CA ILE A 450 36.10 -17.89 1.07
C ILE A 450 36.63 -18.83 2.17
N PRO A 451 37.97 -19.03 2.28
CA PRO A 451 38.57 -19.76 3.39
C PRO A 451 38.21 -19.12 4.74
N ILE A 452 37.86 -19.94 5.73
CA ILE A 452 37.41 -19.47 7.04
C ILE A 452 38.54 -18.68 7.74
N GLU A 453 39.80 -19.05 7.52
CA GLU A 453 40.95 -18.39 8.11
C GLU A 453 41.07 -16.91 7.66
N GLN A 454 40.63 -16.59 6.43
CA GLN A 454 40.63 -15.21 5.94
C GLN A 454 39.47 -14.37 6.50
N LEU A 455 38.40 -15.03 6.96
CA LEU A 455 37.29 -14.36 7.64
C LEU A 455 37.60 -14.09 9.13
N ASN A 456 38.68 -14.64 9.67
CA ASN A 456 39.17 -14.34 11.01
C ASN A 456 40.03 -13.05 11.03
N ASP A 457 39.50 -12.00 10.42
CA ASP A 457 40.14 -10.69 10.25
C ASP A 457 39.09 -9.60 10.58
N SER A 458 39.47 -8.64 11.43
CA SER A 458 38.57 -7.58 11.91
C SER A 458 38.13 -6.56 10.86
N GLU A 459 38.84 -6.45 9.73
CA GLU A 459 38.48 -5.59 8.60
C GLU A 459 37.64 -6.31 7.54
N LEU A 460 37.92 -7.59 7.28
CA LEU A 460 37.22 -8.37 6.25
C LEU A 460 35.86 -8.89 6.72
N LEU A 461 35.75 -9.33 7.98
CA LEU A 461 34.51 -9.90 8.52
C LEU A 461 33.32 -8.92 8.47
N PRO A 462 33.45 -7.64 8.84
CA PRO A 462 32.34 -6.68 8.72
C PRO A 462 31.87 -6.48 7.28
N LYS A 463 32.80 -6.50 6.30
CA LYS A 463 32.47 -6.38 4.88
C LYS A 463 31.70 -7.58 4.37
N PHE A 464 32.15 -8.78 4.74
CA PHE A 464 31.44 -10.03 4.47
C PHE A 464 30.04 -10.04 5.09
N ILE A 465 29.91 -9.70 6.38
CA ILE A 465 28.62 -9.67 7.08
C ILE A 465 27.69 -8.59 6.51
N SER A 466 28.21 -7.42 6.12
CA SER A 466 27.41 -6.36 5.48
C SER A 466 26.80 -6.86 4.16
N ARG A 467 27.60 -7.50 3.30
CA ARG A 467 27.15 -8.13 2.05
C ARG A 467 26.14 -9.24 2.33
N LEU A 468 26.42 -10.13 3.27
CA LEU A 468 25.52 -11.20 3.68
C LEU A 468 24.18 -10.65 4.17
N ASN A 469 24.18 -9.57 4.94
CA ASN A 469 22.95 -8.99 5.47
C ASN A 469 22.08 -8.36 4.38
N LEU A 470 22.66 -7.86 3.28
CA LEU A 470 21.94 -7.29 2.14
C LEU A 470 21.46 -8.38 1.17
N ILE A 471 22.37 -9.30 0.82
CA ILE A 471 22.13 -10.36 -0.17
C ILE A 471 21.35 -11.53 0.43
N GLY A 472 21.55 -11.89 1.70
CA GLY A 472 20.90 -13.06 2.29
C GLY A 472 21.30 -14.36 1.59
N PHE A 473 20.36 -15.30 1.45
CA PHE A 473 20.60 -16.62 0.84
C PHE A 473 19.37 -17.05 0.02
N SER A 474 19.58 -17.95 -0.94
CA SER A 474 18.53 -18.46 -1.83
C SER A 474 18.34 -19.99 -1.74
N THR A 475 19.37 -20.71 -1.30
CA THR A 475 19.33 -22.18 -1.20
C THR A 475 19.70 -22.66 0.20
N ARG A 476 19.22 -23.86 0.55
CA ARG A 476 19.59 -24.56 1.80
C ARG A 476 21.11 -24.70 1.95
N GLN A 477 21.80 -25.07 0.88
CA GLN A 477 23.25 -25.28 0.91
C GLN A 477 23.99 -23.98 1.28
N GLN A 478 23.62 -22.85 0.67
CA GLN A 478 24.22 -21.54 1.00
C GLN A 478 24.02 -21.21 2.48
N PHE A 479 22.82 -21.43 3.02
CA PHE A 479 22.55 -21.21 4.43
C PHE A 479 23.44 -22.07 5.33
N GLU A 480 23.52 -23.38 5.08
CA GLU A 480 24.31 -24.32 5.90
C GLU A 480 25.81 -23.98 5.87
N GLU A 481 26.36 -23.64 4.69
CA GLU A 481 27.77 -23.24 4.56
C GLU A 481 28.08 -21.96 5.34
N ILE A 482 27.23 -20.93 5.22
CA ILE A 482 27.40 -19.65 5.94
C ILE A 482 27.25 -19.85 7.44
N PHE A 483 26.23 -20.60 7.86
CA PHE A 483 25.96 -20.87 9.27
C PHE A 483 27.14 -21.61 9.92
N MET A 484 27.65 -22.66 9.27
CA MET A 484 28.81 -23.40 9.78
C MET A 484 30.09 -22.57 9.80
N SER A 485 30.33 -21.75 8.77
CA SER A 485 31.50 -20.86 8.71
C SER A 485 31.52 -19.87 9.89
N LEU A 486 30.38 -19.22 10.15
CA LEU A 486 30.25 -18.28 11.28
C LEU A 486 30.35 -19.00 12.63
N LEU A 487 29.85 -20.23 12.74
CA LEU A 487 29.93 -21.02 13.97
C LEU A 487 31.38 -21.44 14.28
N VAL A 488 32.16 -21.80 13.26
CA VAL A 488 33.60 -22.11 13.42
C VAL A 488 34.36 -20.88 13.90
N LEU A 489 34.12 -19.70 13.31
CA LEU A 489 34.73 -18.43 13.74
C LEU A 489 34.31 -18.04 15.16
N LEU A 490 33.08 -18.36 15.56
CA LEU A 490 32.61 -18.09 16.91
C LEU A 490 33.31 -18.96 17.97
N ASN A 491 33.64 -20.20 17.60
CA ASN A 491 34.28 -21.20 18.47
C ASN A 491 35.80 -21.29 18.29
N SER A 492 36.42 -20.44 17.46
CA SER A 492 37.87 -20.50 17.25
C SER A 492 38.61 -19.96 18.48
N ASP A 493 39.39 -20.82 19.12
CA ASP A 493 40.36 -20.44 20.15
C ASP A 493 41.64 -20.00 19.44
N VAL A 494 41.87 -18.69 19.37
CA VAL A 494 43.04 -18.14 18.68
C VAL A 494 44.20 -18.00 19.66
N ASN A 495 45.43 -18.27 19.19
CA ASN A 495 46.64 -18.11 20.02
C ASN A 495 46.75 -16.65 20.52
N PRO A 496 46.87 -16.43 21.85
CA PRO A 496 46.92 -15.09 22.45
C PRO A 496 48.20 -14.29 22.10
N GLU A 497 49.14 -14.89 21.38
CA GLU A 497 50.34 -14.22 20.84
C GLU A 497 50.10 -13.54 19.47
N ILE A 498 48.95 -13.82 18.82
CA ILE A 498 48.70 -13.43 17.41
C ILE A 498 47.53 -12.43 17.29
N ILE A 499 46.48 -12.56 18.12
CA ILE A 499 45.28 -11.71 18.06
C ILE A 499 45.01 -11.12 19.44
N ASP A 500 44.69 -9.82 19.50
CA ASP A 500 44.32 -9.14 20.75
C ASP A 500 42.95 -9.64 21.25
N ALA A 501 42.78 -9.73 22.57
CA ALA A 501 41.52 -10.13 23.20
C ALA A 501 40.34 -9.21 22.78
N GLN A 502 40.62 -7.95 22.44
CA GLN A 502 39.62 -7.01 21.91
C GLN A 502 39.14 -7.38 20.50
N GLU A 503 40.06 -7.86 19.66
CA GLU A 503 39.79 -8.24 18.28
C GLU A 503 39.02 -9.55 18.22
N GLU A 504 39.44 -10.55 19.00
CA GLU A 504 38.71 -11.81 19.18
C GLU A 504 37.27 -11.55 19.66
N TYR A 505 37.11 -10.67 20.64
CA TYR A 505 35.81 -10.27 21.15
C TYR A 505 34.93 -9.59 20.09
N PHE A 506 35.52 -8.72 19.26
CA PHE A 506 34.82 -8.06 18.17
C PHE A 506 34.33 -9.09 17.13
N ILE A 507 35.19 -10.01 16.72
CA ILE A 507 34.87 -11.08 15.77
C ILE A 507 33.73 -11.95 16.30
N LYS A 508 33.84 -12.43 17.54
CA LYS A 508 32.79 -13.24 18.20
C LYS A 508 31.45 -12.50 18.26
N THR A 509 31.47 -11.21 18.61
CA THR A 509 30.25 -10.38 18.67
C THR A 509 29.61 -10.22 17.29
N MET A 510 30.42 -9.99 16.26
CA MET A 510 29.95 -9.85 14.88
C MET A 510 29.34 -11.15 14.34
N CYS A 511 30.01 -12.29 14.55
CA CYS A 511 29.51 -13.60 14.17
C CYS A 511 28.19 -13.93 14.87
N LEU A 512 28.08 -13.68 16.17
CA LEU A 512 26.85 -13.93 16.93
C LEU A 512 25.67 -13.08 16.42
N GLY A 513 25.93 -11.80 16.13
CA GLY A 513 24.94 -10.91 15.54
C GLY A 513 24.51 -11.37 14.14
N ALA A 514 25.46 -11.76 13.29
CA ALA A 514 25.20 -12.25 11.94
C ALA A 514 24.40 -13.56 11.93
N ILE A 515 24.72 -14.52 12.81
CA ILE A 515 23.96 -15.77 12.96
C ILE A 515 22.52 -15.46 13.40
N SER A 516 22.36 -14.61 14.41
CA SER A 516 21.03 -14.25 14.93
C SER A 516 20.19 -13.55 13.86
N GLU A 517 20.83 -12.75 13.04
CA GLU A 517 20.21 -12.06 11.91
C GLU A 517 19.83 -13.03 10.78
N LEU A 518 20.69 -13.98 10.44
CA LEU A 518 20.43 -15.05 9.49
C LEU A 518 19.21 -15.90 9.91
N LEU A 519 19.14 -16.32 11.18
CA LEU A 519 18.01 -17.08 11.71
C LEU A 519 16.68 -16.30 11.65
N VAL A 520 16.72 -15.00 11.89
CA VAL A 520 15.54 -14.14 11.82
C VAL A 520 15.01 -14.00 10.40
N THR A 521 15.89 -13.94 9.39
CA THR A 521 15.47 -13.91 7.96
C THR A 521 14.75 -15.17 7.51
N CYS A 522 14.82 -16.24 8.32
CA CYS A 522 14.10 -17.48 8.06
C CYS A 522 12.62 -17.44 8.41
N LYS A 523 12.17 -16.37 9.09
CA LYS A 523 10.76 -16.10 9.35
C LYS A 523 10.19 -15.02 8.41
N MET A 524 10.80 -14.83 7.24
CA MET A 524 10.34 -13.90 6.19
C MET A 524 9.48 -14.59 5.12
N PHE A 525 8.60 -13.83 4.47
CA PHE A 525 7.73 -14.27 3.38
C PHE A 525 7.61 -13.19 2.29
N PRO A 526 7.13 -13.56 1.07
CA PRO A 526 6.83 -14.91 0.58
C PRO A 526 8.09 -15.76 0.34
N ARG A 527 9.29 -15.18 0.46
CA ARG A 527 10.56 -15.87 0.28
C ARG A 527 11.47 -15.72 1.49
N ILE A 528 11.87 -16.86 2.03
CA ILE A 528 12.85 -16.95 3.11
C ILE A 528 14.23 -16.54 2.61
N GLY A 529 14.96 -15.76 3.41
CA GLY A 529 16.32 -15.29 3.08
C GLY A 529 16.37 -14.01 2.24
N PHE A 530 15.23 -13.52 1.73
CA PHE A 530 15.14 -12.29 0.93
C PHE A 530 14.78 -11.09 1.82
N ARG A 531 15.68 -10.11 1.94
CA ARG A 531 15.47 -8.91 2.76
C ARG A 531 14.34 -7.98 2.35
N GLN A 532 13.96 -8.01 1.09
CA GLN A 532 12.89 -7.18 0.54
C GLN A 532 11.50 -7.77 0.80
N GLY A 533 11.42 -8.95 1.44
CA GLY A 533 10.17 -9.52 1.94
C GLY A 533 9.72 -8.89 3.26
N GLU A 534 8.65 -9.44 3.84
CA GLU A 534 8.12 -9.05 5.14
C GLU A 534 8.40 -10.15 6.17
N PHE A 535 8.61 -9.79 7.43
CA PHE A 535 8.68 -10.76 8.54
C PHE A 535 7.28 -11.20 8.91
N HIS A 536 7.05 -12.50 9.05
CA HIS A 536 5.78 -13.03 9.53
C HIS A 536 5.40 -12.39 10.86
N HIS A 537 4.15 -11.94 10.96
CA HIS A 537 3.60 -11.32 12.15
C HIS A 537 2.36 -12.10 12.61
N SER A 538 2.22 -12.28 13.92
CA SER A 538 0.99 -12.76 14.53
C SER A 538 0.59 -11.78 15.63
N PRO A 539 -0.48 -10.99 15.45
CA PRO A 539 -0.84 -9.97 16.42
C PRO A 539 -1.34 -10.60 17.72
N ARG A 540 -1.03 -9.96 18.86
CA ARG A 540 -1.50 -10.39 20.20
C ARG A 540 -3.02 -10.39 20.29
N LEU A 541 -3.63 -9.44 19.59
CA LEU A 541 -5.06 -9.23 19.58
C LEU A 541 -5.71 -10.15 18.56
N ALA A 542 -6.67 -10.96 19.04
CA ALA A 542 -7.46 -11.83 18.18
C ALA A 542 -8.15 -11.03 17.07
N ARG A 543 -8.28 -11.68 15.89
CA ARG A 543 -9.03 -11.15 14.75
C ARG A 543 -10.45 -10.81 15.18
N VAL A 544 -10.93 -9.65 14.74
CA VAL A 544 -12.30 -9.21 15.03
C VAL A 544 -13.27 -10.16 14.34
N LYS A 545 -14.15 -10.79 15.11
CA LYS A 545 -15.19 -11.68 14.57
C LYS A 545 -16.23 -10.86 13.81
N VAL A 546 -16.48 -11.24 12.56
CA VAL A 546 -17.43 -10.54 11.67
C VAL A 546 -18.73 -11.35 11.56
N ASP A 547 -19.34 -11.62 12.72
CA ASP A 547 -20.51 -12.49 12.78
C ASP A 547 -21.82 -11.71 12.57
N ASN A 548 -21.91 -10.51 13.17
CA ASN A 548 -23.08 -9.65 13.07
C ASN A 548 -23.13 -8.93 11.70
N ILE A 549 -24.33 -8.87 11.12
CA ILE A 549 -24.71 -8.03 9.97
C ILE A 549 -24.10 -6.62 10.07
N GLY A 550 -24.25 -5.94 11.21
CA GLY A 550 -23.74 -4.57 11.38
C GLY A 550 -22.22 -4.48 11.20
N VAL A 551 -21.48 -5.49 11.68
CA VAL A 551 -20.02 -5.58 11.54
C VAL A 551 -19.63 -5.99 10.11
N LYS A 552 -20.42 -6.83 9.43
CA LYS A 552 -20.23 -7.16 8.00
C LYS A 552 -20.38 -5.93 7.11
N LYS A 553 -21.40 -5.11 7.35
CA LYS A 553 -21.59 -3.84 6.65
C LYS A 553 -20.48 -2.84 6.99
N LEU A 554 -20.07 -2.77 8.26
CA LEU A 554 -18.94 -1.95 8.71
C LEU A 554 -17.63 -2.35 7.99
N HIS A 555 -17.37 -3.65 7.85
CA HIS A 555 -16.21 -4.16 7.12
C HIS A 555 -16.23 -3.70 5.65
N LYS A 556 -17.39 -3.83 5.00
CA LYS A 556 -17.58 -3.40 3.60
C LYS A 556 -17.29 -1.91 3.42
N ILE A 557 -17.86 -1.04 4.26
CA ILE A 557 -17.66 0.41 4.14
C ILE A 557 -16.22 0.83 4.47
N LEU A 558 -15.59 0.22 5.48
CA LEU A 558 -14.20 0.53 5.83
C LEU A 558 -13.22 0.08 4.74
N SER A 559 -13.56 -0.94 3.97
CA SER A 559 -12.78 -1.40 2.82
C SER A 559 -12.81 -0.43 1.63
N LEU A 560 -13.73 0.54 1.62
CA LEU A 560 -13.74 1.63 0.64
C LEU A 560 -12.72 2.74 0.96
N ILE A 561 -12.28 2.83 2.22
CA ILE A 561 -11.38 3.88 2.69
C ILE A 561 -9.94 3.36 2.66
N PRO A 562 -9.01 4.06 1.99
CA PRO A 562 -7.63 3.61 1.87
C PRO A 562 -6.90 3.55 3.22
N GLY A 563 -5.81 2.78 3.26
CA GLY A 563 -4.95 2.62 4.43
C GLY A 563 -5.35 1.48 5.37
N PRO A 564 -4.63 1.31 6.50
CA PRO A 564 -4.81 0.19 7.43
C PRO A 564 -6.24 0.09 7.95
N ASN A 565 -6.77 -1.14 7.99
CA ASN A 565 -8.11 -1.46 8.47
C ASN A 565 -8.00 -2.25 9.78
N VAL A 566 -8.82 -1.95 10.79
CA VAL A 566 -8.80 -2.59 12.11
C VAL A 566 -8.98 -4.10 12.06
N PHE A 567 -9.66 -4.61 11.04
CA PHE A 567 -9.79 -6.06 10.83
C PHE A 567 -8.45 -6.75 10.46
N TYR A 568 -7.47 -5.99 9.95
CA TYR A 568 -6.24 -6.51 9.37
C TYR A 568 -4.96 -5.84 9.91
N GLN A 569 -5.02 -5.28 11.12
CA GLN A 569 -3.92 -4.55 11.76
C GLN A 569 -2.85 -5.41 12.43
N SER A 570 -1.61 -4.92 12.36
CA SER A 570 -0.51 -5.34 13.22
C SER A 570 -0.72 -4.87 14.67
N ASN A 571 0.22 -5.17 15.57
CA ASN A 571 0.17 -4.66 16.94
C ASN A 571 0.28 -3.12 16.95
N LEU A 572 -0.48 -2.43 17.82
CA LEU A 572 -0.61 -0.96 17.79
C LEU A 572 0.72 -0.21 17.98
N GLU A 573 1.72 -0.81 18.63
CA GLU A 573 3.04 -0.21 18.83
C GLU A 573 3.94 -0.24 17.58
N ARG A 574 3.54 -0.99 16.54
CA ARG A 574 4.29 -1.16 15.29
C ARG A 574 4.12 0.04 14.34
N ASP A 575 4.64 -0.06 13.13
CA ASP A 575 4.45 0.95 12.10
C ASP A 575 3.15 0.69 11.35
N LEU A 576 2.06 1.30 11.82
CA LEU A 576 0.73 1.11 11.25
C LEU A 576 0.57 1.68 9.83
N SER A 577 1.56 2.41 9.30
CA SER A 577 1.53 2.89 7.91
C SER A 577 1.79 1.79 6.89
N CYS A 578 2.64 0.81 7.24
CA CYS A 578 3.10 -0.26 6.36
C CYS A 578 2.86 -1.67 6.92
N ASP A 579 2.97 -1.87 8.23
CA ASP A 579 2.84 -3.18 8.88
C ASP A 579 1.38 -3.66 8.93
N ARG A 580 1.18 -4.97 8.73
CA ARG A 580 -0.13 -5.63 8.62
C ARG A 580 -0.24 -6.81 9.58
N THR A 581 -1.43 -7.43 9.63
CA THR A 581 -1.69 -8.65 10.43
C THR A 581 -0.69 -9.76 10.18
N ILE A 582 -0.31 -10.01 8.93
CA ILE A 582 0.52 -11.16 8.54
C ILE A 582 2.00 -10.83 8.38
N GLY A 583 2.35 -9.54 8.26
CA GLY A 583 3.68 -9.11 7.87
C GLY A 583 4.10 -7.76 8.42
N THR A 584 5.36 -7.66 8.84
CA THR A 584 6.01 -6.41 9.22
C THR A 584 7.31 -6.19 8.45
N HIS A 585 7.66 -4.93 8.22
CA HIS A 585 8.93 -4.59 7.55
C HIS A 585 10.14 -4.82 8.47
N SER A 586 9.95 -4.76 9.79
CA SER A 586 11.01 -4.97 10.78
C SER A 586 10.65 -6.10 11.76
N PHE A 587 11.67 -6.86 12.15
CA PHE A 587 11.57 -7.84 13.22
C PHE A 587 11.88 -7.15 14.55
N ALA A 588 10.91 -7.11 15.46
CA ALA A 588 11.03 -6.42 16.74
C ALA A 588 10.33 -7.22 17.86
N PRO A 589 10.47 -6.83 19.14
CA PRO A 589 9.81 -7.50 20.26
C PRO A 589 8.31 -7.68 20.06
N ASN A 590 7.77 -8.81 20.52
CA ASN A 590 6.36 -9.19 20.39
C ASN A 590 5.95 -9.34 18.91
N GLN A 591 6.81 -9.99 18.11
CA GLN A 591 6.53 -10.31 16.70
C GLN A 591 5.42 -11.36 16.57
N PHE A 592 5.36 -12.28 17.52
CA PHE A 592 4.35 -13.33 17.55
C PHE A 592 3.53 -13.24 18.84
N SER A 593 2.25 -13.58 18.74
CA SER A 593 1.35 -13.72 19.88
C SER A 593 1.75 -14.92 20.75
N MET A 594 1.39 -14.89 22.03
CA MET A 594 1.64 -16.00 22.96
C MET A 594 0.96 -17.28 22.47
N ASN A 595 -0.25 -17.19 21.92
CA ASN A 595 -0.95 -18.35 21.35
C ASN A 595 -0.16 -18.97 20.20
N PHE A 596 0.42 -18.15 19.32
CA PHE A 596 1.26 -18.64 18.23
C PHE A 596 2.53 -19.32 18.75
N ILE A 597 3.21 -18.71 19.74
CA ILE A 597 4.42 -19.27 20.34
C ILE A 597 4.11 -20.60 21.04
N TRP A 598 3.01 -20.68 21.80
CA TRP A 598 2.59 -21.92 22.46
C TRP A 598 2.31 -23.04 21.46
N GLN A 599 1.69 -22.74 20.32
CA GLN A 599 1.44 -23.75 19.28
C GLN A 599 2.74 -24.30 18.65
N ILE A 600 3.80 -23.50 18.58
CA ILE A 600 5.11 -23.95 18.09
C ILE A 600 5.82 -24.79 19.16
N VAL A 601 5.80 -24.32 20.41
CA VAL A 601 6.50 -24.96 21.53
C VAL A 601 5.81 -26.26 21.97
N GLU A 602 4.48 -26.34 21.85
CA GLU A 602 3.68 -27.51 22.18
C GLU A 602 3.35 -28.27 20.89
N GLU A 603 4.19 -29.24 20.53
CA GLU A 603 4.15 -30.00 19.25
C GLU A 603 2.80 -30.67 18.88
N ASN A 604 1.83 -30.72 19.78
CA ASN A 604 0.59 -31.49 19.66
C ASN A 604 -0.67 -30.61 19.55
N VAL A 605 -0.73 -29.74 18.54
CA VAL A 605 -1.91 -28.91 18.28
C VAL A 605 -2.81 -29.58 17.24
N VAL A 606 -4.05 -29.90 17.63
CA VAL A 606 -5.06 -30.55 16.77
C VAL A 606 -5.52 -29.64 15.62
N GLU A 607 -5.49 -28.31 15.81
CA GLU A 607 -5.89 -27.32 14.80
C GLU A 607 -4.92 -26.12 14.76
N MET A 608 -4.11 -26.04 13.69
CA MET A 608 -3.15 -24.95 13.50
C MET A 608 -3.81 -23.69 12.90
N ASP A 609 -3.40 -22.52 13.41
CA ASP A 609 -3.78 -21.24 12.83
C ASP A 609 -3.28 -21.12 11.37
N THR A 610 -4.00 -20.34 10.55
CA THR A 610 -3.68 -20.12 9.13
C THR A 610 -2.29 -19.47 8.96
N THR A 611 -1.94 -18.58 9.89
CA THR A 611 -0.62 -17.96 9.95
C THR A 611 0.47 -19.01 10.16
N LEU A 612 0.25 -19.94 11.10
CA LEU A 612 1.21 -21.01 11.41
C LEU A 612 1.35 -21.99 10.24
N LYS A 613 0.25 -22.38 9.59
CA LYS A 613 0.29 -23.19 8.37
C LYS A 613 1.13 -22.55 7.26
N SER A 614 1.02 -21.23 7.10
CA SER A 614 1.78 -20.49 6.10
C SER A 614 3.26 -20.40 6.46
N VAL A 615 3.59 -20.10 7.72
CA VAL A 615 4.98 -20.09 8.21
C VAL A 615 5.64 -21.45 8.02
N ASN A 616 4.96 -22.53 8.43
CA ASN A 616 5.47 -23.90 8.29
C ASN A 616 5.67 -24.25 6.81
N TYR A 617 4.75 -23.85 5.93
CA TYR A 617 4.89 -24.07 4.50
C TYR A 617 6.14 -23.40 3.91
N PHE A 618 6.37 -22.11 4.17
CA PHE A 618 7.53 -21.42 3.63
C PHE A 618 8.83 -21.98 4.21
N VAL A 619 8.83 -22.35 5.50
CA VAL A 619 9.95 -23.03 6.16
C VAL A 619 10.24 -24.39 5.52
N GLU A 620 9.22 -25.22 5.27
CA GLU A 620 9.33 -26.51 4.59
C GLU A 620 9.92 -26.35 3.17
N GLN A 621 9.50 -25.32 2.42
CA GLN A 621 10.02 -25.04 1.07
C GLN A 621 11.53 -24.74 1.08
N CYS A 622 12.02 -24.09 2.13
CA CYS A 622 13.45 -23.82 2.27
C CYS A 622 14.26 -25.08 2.60
N GLY A 623 13.64 -26.05 3.26
CA GLY A 623 14.24 -27.35 3.58
C GLY A 623 15.33 -27.31 4.67
N ILE A 624 15.47 -26.18 5.38
CA ILE A 624 16.40 -26.01 6.51
C ILE A 624 15.77 -26.62 7.77
N ASP A 625 16.57 -27.40 8.53
CA ASP A 625 16.16 -27.91 9.85
C ASP A 625 16.38 -26.84 10.94
N PHE A 626 15.42 -25.93 11.04
CA PHE A 626 15.48 -24.81 11.99
C PHE A 626 15.61 -25.24 13.44
N ARG A 627 14.98 -26.35 13.83
CA ARG A 627 14.97 -26.81 15.21
C ARG A 627 16.37 -27.14 15.68
N SER A 628 17.09 -27.91 14.88
CA SER A 628 18.47 -28.29 15.15
C SER A 628 19.39 -27.07 15.15
N THR A 629 19.19 -26.14 14.19
CA THR A 629 19.99 -24.91 14.10
C THR A 629 19.79 -24.00 15.31
N VAL A 630 18.54 -23.77 15.73
CA VAL A 630 18.21 -22.93 16.88
C VAL A 630 18.75 -23.56 18.16
N GLN A 631 18.60 -24.88 18.34
CA GLN A 631 19.13 -25.58 19.52
C GLN A 631 20.64 -25.39 19.67
N LEU A 632 21.40 -25.58 18.58
CA LEU A 632 22.86 -25.41 18.59
C LEU A 632 23.27 -24.00 19.03
N ILE A 633 22.55 -22.97 18.59
CA ILE A 633 22.84 -21.58 18.97
C ILE A 633 22.49 -21.31 20.45
N TYR A 634 21.46 -21.93 21.00
CA TYR A 634 21.17 -21.84 22.42
C TYR A 634 22.25 -22.49 23.29
N ASP A 635 22.82 -23.61 22.84
CA ASP A 635 23.95 -24.26 23.53
C ASP A 635 25.19 -23.36 23.52
N VAL A 636 25.44 -22.67 22.39
CA VAL A 636 26.51 -21.65 22.27
C VAL A 636 26.24 -20.44 23.16
N PHE A 637 25.01 -19.94 23.21
CA PHE A 637 24.65 -18.87 24.14
C PHE A 637 24.96 -19.27 25.58
N ALA A 638 24.61 -20.49 26.00
CA ALA A 638 24.89 -20.98 27.34
C ALA A 638 26.39 -20.93 27.70
N GLN A 639 27.27 -21.21 26.74
CA GLN A 639 28.73 -21.09 26.94
C GLN A 639 29.20 -19.63 27.01
N LEU A 640 28.65 -18.76 26.16
CA LEU A 640 29.08 -17.35 26.06
C LEU A 640 28.51 -16.45 27.17
N MET A 641 27.47 -16.89 27.89
CA MET A 641 26.85 -16.11 28.97
C MET A 641 27.85 -15.75 30.09
N ASP A 642 28.81 -16.63 30.40
CA ASP A 642 29.80 -16.40 31.47
C ASP A 642 30.89 -15.39 31.08
N GLN A 643 31.16 -15.23 29.78
CA GLN A 643 32.22 -14.36 29.26
C GLN A 643 31.67 -12.99 28.82
N HIS A 644 30.56 -12.98 28.06
CA HIS A 644 30.04 -11.79 27.36
C HIS A 644 28.53 -11.64 27.52
N CYS A 645 28.09 -11.51 28.77
CA CYS A 645 26.68 -11.50 29.15
C CYS A 645 25.83 -10.47 28.38
N THR A 646 26.25 -9.20 28.30
CA THR A 646 25.42 -8.13 27.70
C THR A 646 25.18 -8.34 26.19
N GLN A 647 26.21 -8.67 25.41
CA GLN A 647 26.07 -8.92 23.96
C GLN A 647 25.21 -10.15 23.69
N THR A 648 25.43 -11.22 24.46
CA THR A 648 24.68 -12.48 24.32
C THR A 648 23.19 -12.24 24.59
N MET A 649 22.86 -11.43 25.61
CA MET A 649 21.47 -11.07 25.93
C MET A 649 20.75 -10.31 24.82
N VAL A 650 21.43 -9.47 24.04
CA VAL A 650 20.82 -8.76 22.89
C VAL A 650 20.30 -9.77 21.87
N ASN A 651 21.12 -10.77 21.56
CA ASN A 651 20.80 -11.82 20.60
C ASN A 651 19.73 -12.78 21.14
N ILE A 652 19.80 -13.16 22.42
CA ILE A 652 18.74 -13.95 23.08
C ILE A 652 17.41 -13.18 23.06
N ALA A 653 17.41 -11.86 23.33
CA ALA A 653 16.21 -11.03 23.26
C ALA A 653 15.55 -11.07 21.88
N LYS A 654 16.36 -11.04 20.81
CA LYS A 654 15.86 -11.15 19.43
C LYS A 654 15.35 -12.56 19.12
N LEU A 655 16.10 -13.61 19.46
CA LEU A 655 15.74 -15.00 19.15
C LEU A 655 14.67 -15.59 20.08
N SER A 656 14.34 -14.91 21.18
CA SER A 656 13.27 -15.33 22.10
C SER A 656 11.87 -15.41 21.46
N ASP A 657 11.65 -14.76 20.32
CA ASP A 657 10.42 -14.88 19.51
C ASP A 657 10.41 -16.14 18.62
N ILE A 658 11.56 -16.80 18.45
CA ILE A 658 11.77 -17.94 17.54
C ILE A 658 12.08 -19.23 18.34
N CYS A 659 11.85 -19.24 19.66
CA CYS A 659 12.02 -20.45 20.46
C CYS A 659 11.12 -21.59 19.93
N GLU A 660 11.71 -22.75 19.68
CA GLU A 660 10.99 -23.93 19.16
C GLU A 660 10.76 -25.01 20.22
N ASN A 661 11.46 -24.93 21.36
CA ASN A 661 11.29 -25.89 22.46
C ASN A 661 11.10 -25.19 23.82
N ARG A 662 10.28 -25.80 24.68
CA ARG A 662 9.98 -25.36 26.04
C ARG A 662 11.24 -25.31 26.92
N ASP A 663 12.20 -26.20 26.69
CA ASP A 663 13.44 -26.26 27.48
C ASP A 663 14.35 -25.04 27.23
N GLN A 664 14.36 -24.49 26.01
CA GLN A 664 15.06 -23.24 25.70
C GLN A 664 14.47 -22.09 26.52
N CYS A 665 13.14 -22.00 26.61
CA CYS A 665 12.48 -20.98 27.42
C CYS A 665 12.75 -21.13 28.93
N LYS A 666 12.82 -22.36 29.45
CA LYS A 666 13.20 -22.62 30.85
C LYS A 666 14.63 -22.16 31.12
N TRP A 667 15.55 -22.50 30.23
CA TRP A 667 16.94 -22.08 30.34
C TRP A 667 17.06 -20.54 30.37
N ILE A 668 16.41 -19.84 29.44
CA ILE A 668 16.39 -18.36 29.44
C ILE A 668 15.89 -17.83 30.79
N ARG A 669 14.75 -18.35 31.28
CA ARG A 669 14.16 -17.91 32.55
C ARG A 669 15.15 -18.05 33.71
N ASP A 670 15.70 -19.24 33.88
CA ASP A 670 16.54 -19.58 35.03
C ASP A 670 17.86 -18.78 35.00
N THR A 671 18.46 -18.62 33.81
CA THR A 671 19.65 -17.78 33.61
C THR A 671 19.36 -16.30 33.87
N MET A 672 18.25 -15.75 33.37
CA MET A 672 17.90 -14.34 33.61
C MET A 672 17.60 -14.05 35.09
N GLN A 673 17.01 -15.00 35.82
CA GLN A 673 16.77 -14.87 37.25
C GLN A 673 18.08 -14.78 38.03
N GLN A 674 19.06 -15.65 37.73
CA GLN A 674 20.39 -15.59 38.34
C GLN A 674 21.12 -14.28 38.01
N LEU A 675 21.00 -13.80 36.78
CA LEU A 675 21.63 -12.55 36.35
C LEU A 675 20.97 -11.31 36.95
N GLN A 676 19.67 -11.34 37.21
CA GLN A 676 18.97 -10.24 37.87
C GLN A 676 19.52 -9.97 39.28
N GLU A 677 19.93 -11.01 39.99
CA GLU A 677 20.56 -10.91 41.32
C GLU A 677 22.04 -10.56 41.24
N ARG A 678 22.76 -11.10 40.23
CA ARG A 678 24.21 -10.92 40.07
C ARG A 678 24.62 -9.56 39.49
N VAL A 679 23.83 -9.01 38.55
CA VAL A 679 24.19 -7.80 37.80
C VAL A 679 23.74 -6.53 38.55
N PRO A 680 24.65 -5.58 38.86
CA PRO A 680 24.29 -4.33 39.52
C PRO A 680 23.23 -3.52 38.75
N LEU A 681 22.28 -2.92 39.48
CA LEU A 681 21.19 -2.10 38.89
C LEU A 681 21.69 -0.88 38.10
N GLU A 682 22.91 -0.43 38.34
CA GLU A 682 23.58 0.65 37.59
C GLU A 682 23.82 0.27 36.12
N ASN A 683 23.98 -1.02 35.81
CA ASN A 683 24.15 -1.50 34.44
C ASN A 683 22.79 -1.56 33.72
N THR A 684 22.28 -0.40 33.38
CA THR A 684 20.95 -0.23 32.75
C THR A 684 20.84 -0.91 31.38
N VAL A 685 21.96 -1.03 30.65
CA VAL A 685 22.01 -1.69 29.33
C VAL A 685 21.76 -3.18 29.45
N ALA A 686 22.35 -3.86 30.43
CA ALA A 686 22.06 -5.27 30.71
C ALA A 686 20.61 -5.43 31.20
N HIS A 687 20.20 -4.57 32.14
CA HIS A 687 18.89 -4.63 32.79
C HIS A 687 17.71 -4.42 31.84
N GLN A 688 17.87 -3.75 30.69
CA GLN A 688 16.82 -3.67 29.67
C GLN A 688 16.49 -5.05 29.08
N TYR A 689 17.50 -5.91 28.86
CA TYR A 689 17.29 -7.23 28.28
C TYR A 689 16.85 -8.23 29.35
N ILE A 690 17.45 -8.16 30.55
CA ILE A 690 17.07 -9.02 31.69
C ILE A 690 15.59 -8.90 31.98
N ILE A 691 15.05 -7.69 32.17
CA ILE A 691 13.64 -7.52 32.54
C ILE A 691 12.69 -7.99 31.42
N TYR A 692 13.01 -7.71 30.16
CA TYR A 692 12.19 -8.14 29.02
C TYR A 692 12.18 -9.67 28.89
N LEU A 693 13.36 -10.30 28.90
CA LEU A 693 13.50 -11.75 28.78
C LEU A 693 12.90 -12.48 29.97
N LEU A 694 13.06 -11.95 31.18
CA LEU A 694 12.45 -12.50 32.39
C LEU A 694 10.92 -12.49 32.28
N CYS A 695 10.31 -11.36 31.94
CA CYS A 695 8.86 -11.28 31.75
C CYS A 695 8.37 -12.20 30.61
N LYS A 696 9.07 -12.22 29.48
CA LYS A 696 8.67 -13.01 28.30
C LYS A 696 8.80 -14.51 28.51
N SER A 697 9.91 -14.98 29.07
CA SER A 697 10.12 -16.41 29.35
C SER A 697 9.09 -16.95 30.36
N HIS A 698 8.75 -16.16 31.38
CA HIS A 698 7.65 -16.48 32.29
C HIS A 698 6.30 -16.51 31.55
N ALA A 699 6.03 -15.54 30.68
CA ALA A 699 4.80 -15.51 29.88
C ALA A 699 4.65 -16.76 28.99
N ILE A 700 5.72 -17.19 28.32
CA ILE A 700 5.74 -18.40 27.48
C ILE A 700 5.52 -19.66 28.32
N LEU A 701 6.13 -19.76 29.50
CA LEU A 701 6.01 -20.95 30.36
C LEU A 701 4.71 -21.01 31.17
N VAL A 702 3.89 -19.95 31.11
CA VAL A 702 2.71 -19.70 31.93
C VAL A 702 3.10 -19.58 33.41
N PRO A 703 3.20 -18.36 33.97
CA PRO A 703 3.71 -18.16 35.31
C PRO A 703 2.72 -18.65 36.36
N THR A 704 3.22 -19.21 37.47
CA THR A 704 2.38 -19.47 38.65
C THR A 704 2.06 -18.15 39.35
N LEU A 705 1.03 -18.13 40.20
CA LEU A 705 0.69 -16.96 41.01
C LEU A 705 1.88 -16.50 41.87
N SER A 706 2.65 -17.43 42.43
CA SER A 706 3.86 -17.12 43.21
C SER A 706 4.91 -16.40 42.36
N ASP A 707 5.23 -16.95 41.18
CA ASP A 707 6.20 -16.34 40.26
C ASP A 707 5.76 -14.93 39.87
N LEU A 708 4.46 -14.76 39.60
CA LEU A 708 3.91 -13.47 39.21
C LEU A 708 3.97 -12.45 40.34
N THR A 709 3.71 -12.85 41.60
CA THR A 709 3.85 -11.94 42.75
C THR A 709 5.29 -11.46 42.92
N GLN A 710 6.28 -12.35 42.74
CA GLN A 710 7.69 -11.99 42.76
C GLN A 710 8.03 -11.01 41.63
N LEU A 711 7.62 -11.28 40.38
CA LEU A 711 7.84 -10.37 39.25
C LEU A 711 7.17 -9.01 39.46
N CYS A 712 5.94 -9.00 39.98
CA CYS A 712 5.19 -7.78 40.29
C CYS A 712 5.85 -6.93 41.38
N SER A 713 6.68 -7.52 42.25
CA SER A 713 7.49 -6.75 43.20
C SER A 713 8.69 -6.04 42.53
N ILE A 714 9.21 -6.61 41.45
CA ILE A 714 10.42 -6.15 40.75
C ILE A 714 10.08 -5.12 39.65
N ILE A 715 9.06 -5.38 38.83
CA ILE A 715 8.66 -4.56 37.67
C ILE A 715 8.53 -3.06 37.99
N PRO A 716 7.90 -2.63 39.10
CA PRO A 716 7.76 -1.21 39.44
C PRO A 716 9.10 -0.47 39.56
N THR A 717 10.17 -1.15 39.97
CA THR A 717 11.52 -0.57 40.08
C THR A 717 12.05 -0.20 38.68
N TYR A 718 11.87 -1.09 37.70
CA TYR A 718 12.30 -0.85 36.32
C TYR A 718 11.45 0.21 35.62
N LEU A 719 10.14 0.24 35.87
CA LEU A 719 9.24 1.27 35.35
C LEU A 719 9.60 2.68 35.87
N ARG A 720 10.19 2.79 37.06
CA ARG A 720 10.65 4.06 37.65
C ARG A 720 12.06 4.47 37.19
N SER A 721 12.76 3.66 36.41
CA SER A 721 14.11 3.97 35.90
C SER A 721 14.16 5.34 35.21
N THR A 722 15.26 6.08 35.30
CA THR A 722 15.45 7.35 34.57
C THR A 722 15.58 7.13 33.05
N HIS A 723 15.98 5.93 32.62
CA HIS A 723 16.25 5.61 31.23
C HIS A 723 15.02 5.05 30.51
N VAL A 724 14.62 5.69 29.41
CA VAL A 724 13.41 5.33 28.64
C VAL A 724 13.51 3.95 27.98
N PHE A 725 14.69 3.53 27.53
CA PHE A 725 14.85 2.20 26.91
C PHE A 725 14.57 1.05 27.89
N VAL A 726 14.94 1.19 29.18
CA VAL A 726 14.59 0.22 30.23
C VAL A 726 13.08 0.19 30.45
N ARG A 727 12.43 1.36 30.48
CA ARG A 727 10.96 1.46 30.58
C ARG A 727 10.28 0.76 29.40
N ASN A 728 10.76 1.00 28.17
CA ASN A 728 10.21 0.38 26.96
C ASN A 728 10.34 -1.14 26.98
N ALA A 729 11.50 -1.66 27.38
CA ALA A 729 11.71 -3.09 27.52
C ALA A 729 10.80 -3.71 28.59
N THR A 730 10.63 -3.02 29.71
CA THR A 730 9.72 -3.43 30.79
C THR A 730 8.26 -3.43 30.33
N LEU A 731 7.83 -2.42 29.56
CA LEU A 731 6.47 -2.35 28.99
C LEU A 731 6.21 -3.48 27.99
N ASN A 732 7.19 -3.81 27.13
CA ASN A 732 7.09 -4.96 26.22
C ASN A 732 6.94 -6.28 26.98
N GLY A 733 7.72 -6.46 28.06
CA GLY A 733 7.61 -7.63 28.94
C GLY A 733 6.26 -7.68 29.68
N LEU A 734 5.78 -6.53 30.16
CA LEU A 734 4.48 -6.42 30.83
C LEU A 734 3.32 -6.78 29.89
N LEU A 735 3.39 -6.39 28.61
CA LEU A 735 2.43 -6.79 27.59
C LEU A 735 2.41 -8.32 27.39
N CYS A 736 3.58 -8.97 27.38
CA CYS A 736 3.68 -10.43 27.29
C CYS A 736 2.99 -11.12 28.48
N LEU A 737 3.28 -10.66 29.71
CA LEU A 737 2.69 -11.23 30.93
C LEU A 737 1.17 -11.05 30.96
N LEU A 738 0.69 -9.87 30.57
CA LEU A 738 -0.74 -9.60 30.47
C LEU A 738 -1.40 -10.50 29.42
N GLU A 739 -0.78 -10.67 28.25
CA GLU A 739 -1.28 -11.58 27.21
C GLU A 739 -1.38 -13.02 27.70
N SER A 740 -0.32 -13.53 28.32
CA SER A 740 -0.29 -14.86 28.91
C SER A 740 -1.40 -15.05 29.94
N ALA A 741 -1.49 -14.16 30.93
CA ALA A 741 -2.49 -14.23 31.99
C ALA A 741 -3.93 -14.17 31.47
N ILE A 742 -4.21 -13.36 30.43
CA ILE A 742 -5.54 -13.23 29.84
C ILE A 742 -5.95 -14.50 29.07
N ASN A 743 -5.00 -15.18 28.44
CA ASN A 743 -5.29 -16.38 27.64
C ASN A 743 -5.37 -17.66 28.48
N THR A 744 -4.62 -17.76 29.59
CA THR A 744 -4.57 -18.98 30.42
C THR A 744 -5.51 -18.95 31.62
N ASN A 745 -5.69 -17.79 32.25
CA ASN A 745 -6.38 -17.70 33.54
C ASN A 745 -7.81 -17.19 33.35
N THR A 746 -8.77 -18.11 33.30
CA THR A 746 -10.19 -17.77 33.26
C THR A 746 -10.82 -17.89 34.64
N SER A 747 -11.20 -16.77 35.24
CA SER A 747 -12.13 -16.73 36.37
C SER A 747 -13.56 -16.50 35.85
N ILE A 748 -14.51 -17.33 36.29
CA ILE A 748 -15.91 -17.21 35.90
C ILE A 748 -16.47 -15.92 36.50
N GLY A 749 -16.80 -14.94 35.66
CA GLY A 749 -17.54 -13.73 36.07
C GLY A 749 -16.74 -12.69 36.87
N ALA A 750 -15.43 -12.86 37.06
CA ALA A 750 -14.55 -11.91 37.74
C ALA A 750 -13.17 -11.86 37.08
N LEU A 751 -12.30 -10.93 37.48
CA LEU A 751 -10.88 -10.94 37.09
C LEU A 751 -10.09 -11.90 37.99
N SER A 752 -9.11 -12.60 37.42
CA SER A 752 -8.22 -13.47 38.19
C SER A 752 -7.27 -12.62 39.02
N GLU A 753 -6.75 -13.17 40.12
CA GLU A 753 -5.81 -12.47 41.01
C GLU A 753 -4.55 -12.02 40.25
N GLU A 754 -4.09 -12.84 39.30
CA GLU A 754 -2.95 -12.54 38.43
C GLU A 754 -3.19 -11.29 37.57
N ILE A 755 -4.38 -11.21 36.95
CA ILE A 755 -4.75 -10.07 36.11
C ILE A 755 -4.89 -8.81 36.96
N ILE A 756 -5.42 -8.91 38.18
CA ILE A 756 -5.56 -7.78 39.11
C ILE A 756 -4.18 -7.21 39.49
N LEU A 757 -3.21 -8.06 39.82
CA LEU A 757 -1.84 -7.64 40.16
C LEU A 757 -1.20 -6.84 39.02
N LEU A 758 -1.20 -7.40 37.81
CA LEU A 758 -0.63 -6.76 36.63
C LEU A 758 -1.36 -5.46 36.26
N ARG A 759 -2.69 -5.46 36.34
CA ARG A 759 -3.53 -4.30 36.06
C ARG A 759 -3.20 -3.14 37.00
N ASN A 760 -3.00 -3.40 38.31
CA ASN A 760 -2.70 -2.34 39.28
C ASN A 760 -1.36 -1.65 38.99
N ILE A 761 -0.33 -2.42 38.62
CA ILE A 761 0.97 -1.88 38.23
C ILE A 761 0.83 -1.03 36.96
N ALA A 762 0.15 -1.56 35.95
CA ALA A 762 -0.02 -0.88 34.68
C ALA A 762 -0.79 0.44 34.82
N ILE A 763 -1.90 0.45 35.58
CA ILE A 763 -2.69 1.67 35.81
C ILE A 763 -1.88 2.71 36.59
N SER A 764 -1.12 2.30 37.61
CA SER A 764 -0.25 3.21 38.36
C SER A 764 0.77 3.89 37.44
N TYR A 765 1.28 3.17 36.45
CA TYR A 765 2.20 3.70 35.46
C TYR A 765 1.52 4.63 34.46
N ILE A 766 0.39 4.21 33.88
CA ILE A 766 -0.36 4.97 32.87
C ILE A 766 -0.81 6.33 33.43
N ASN A 767 -1.29 6.36 34.68
CA ASN A 767 -1.73 7.61 35.31
C ASN A 767 -0.58 8.60 35.56
N LYS A 768 0.65 8.11 35.74
CA LYS A 768 1.83 8.97 36.01
C LYS A 768 2.51 9.47 34.74
N ASN A 769 2.58 8.63 33.71
CA ASN A 769 3.46 8.85 32.56
C ASN A 769 2.72 8.88 31.22
N GLY A 770 1.46 8.46 31.18
CA GLY A 770 0.90 7.90 29.96
C GLY A 770 -0.16 8.74 29.26
N VAL A 771 -1.13 9.25 30.01
CA VAL A 771 -2.38 9.71 29.39
C VAL A 771 -2.98 10.92 30.12
N THR A 772 -3.09 10.91 31.45
CA THR A 772 -3.93 11.85 32.21
C THR A 772 -3.38 13.24 32.42
N ASP A 773 -2.11 13.36 32.79
CA ASP A 773 -1.45 14.64 32.99
C ASP A 773 -0.49 14.86 31.83
N GLU A 774 -0.54 16.03 31.17
CA GLU A 774 0.49 16.42 30.20
C GLU A 774 1.84 16.33 30.92
N SER A 775 2.58 15.25 30.70
CA SER A 775 3.90 15.08 31.29
C SER A 775 4.76 16.26 30.84
N ALA A 776 5.45 16.91 31.77
CA ALA A 776 6.33 18.03 31.45
C ALA A 776 7.47 17.67 30.47
N TYR A 777 7.65 16.38 30.18
CA TYR A 777 8.67 15.83 29.30
C TYR A 777 8.05 15.24 28.03
N SER A 778 8.69 15.48 26.88
CA SER A 778 8.45 14.76 25.65
C SER A 778 9.10 13.38 25.73
N TYR A 779 8.28 12.32 25.65
CA TYR A 779 8.78 10.94 25.56
C TYR A 779 9.05 10.55 24.10
N SER A 780 9.89 9.54 23.88
CA SER A 780 10.10 8.94 22.56
C SER A 780 8.80 8.37 21.98
N ASP A 781 8.63 8.41 20.66
CA ASP A 781 7.46 7.85 19.97
C ASP A 781 7.17 6.39 20.34
N THR A 782 8.21 5.55 20.43
CA THR A 782 8.08 4.14 20.83
C THR A 782 7.48 4.00 22.23
N HIS A 783 7.92 4.82 23.17
CA HIS A 783 7.38 4.82 24.54
C HIS A 783 5.89 5.18 24.54
N THR A 784 5.55 6.29 23.88
CA THR A 784 4.17 6.77 23.80
C THR A 784 3.25 5.74 23.16
N LYS A 785 3.67 5.12 22.05
CA LYS A 785 2.91 4.04 21.39
C LYS A 785 2.73 2.81 22.29
N LEU A 786 3.75 2.41 23.05
CA LEU A 786 3.65 1.29 23.99
C LEU A 786 2.67 1.57 25.12
N VAL A 787 2.66 2.79 25.66
CA VAL A 787 1.73 3.17 26.73
C VAL A 787 0.28 3.21 26.21
N TRP A 788 0.04 3.72 25.00
CA TRP A 788 -1.27 3.66 24.37
C TRP A 788 -1.72 2.22 24.10
N THR A 789 -0.82 1.40 23.59
CA THR A 789 -1.07 -0.03 23.34
C THR A 789 -1.48 -0.75 24.63
N LEU A 790 -0.71 -0.57 25.71
CA LEU A 790 -1.01 -1.14 27.02
C LEU A 790 -2.37 -0.67 27.53
N THR A 791 -2.67 0.62 27.37
CA THR A 791 -3.93 1.23 27.79
C THR A 791 -5.12 0.62 27.06
N PHE A 792 -5.09 0.56 25.73
CA PHE A 792 -6.17 -0.03 24.94
C PHE A 792 -6.32 -1.53 25.20
N TYR A 793 -5.21 -2.25 25.34
CA TYR A 793 -5.24 -3.69 25.64
C TYR A 793 -5.90 -3.99 26.99
N LEU A 794 -5.55 -3.24 28.03
CA LEU A 794 -6.17 -3.38 29.35
C LEU A 794 -7.66 -3.07 29.31
N ILE A 795 -8.09 -2.06 28.57
CA ILE A 795 -9.52 -1.71 28.47
C ILE A 795 -10.29 -2.81 27.77
N GLU A 796 -9.83 -3.26 26.60
CA GLU A 796 -10.52 -4.29 25.82
C GLU A 796 -10.79 -5.55 26.66
N LYS A 797 -9.83 -5.93 27.51
CA LYS A 797 -9.87 -7.19 28.26
C LYS A 797 -10.46 -7.07 29.68
N THR A 798 -10.28 -5.92 30.35
CA THR A 798 -10.69 -5.78 31.77
C THR A 798 -11.97 -4.97 31.98
N SER A 799 -12.37 -4.11 31.02
CA SER A 799 -13.52 -3.21 31.18
C SER A 799 -14.83 -3.93 31.51
N LYS A 800 -15.07 -5.11 30.94
CA LYS A 800 -16.29 -5.91 31.18
C LYS A 800 -16.47 -6.34 32.64
N PHE A 801 -15.38 -6.38 33.41
CA PHE A 801 -15.37 -6.88 34.78
C PHE A 801 -15.17 -5.78 35.82
N VAL A 802 -14.89 -4.54 35.39
CA VAL A 802 -14.62 -3.41 36.29
C VAL A 802 -15.68 -2.33 36.08
N PRO A 803 -16.66 -2.20 37.00
CA PRO A 803 -17.61 -1.08 36.94
C PRO A 803 -16.86 0.25 37.13
N ASP A 804 -17.30 1.29 36.42
CA ASP A 804 -16.73 2.66 36.46
C ASP A 804 -15.23 2.73 36.16
N CYS A 805 -14.82 2.20 34.99
CA CYS A 805 -13.45 2.24 34.55
C CYS A 805 -12.97 3.69 34.29
N THR A 806 -12.37 4.33 35.31
CA THR A 806 -11.80 5.69 35.26
C THR A 806 -10.80 5.90 34.12
N LEU A 807 -10.18 4.82 33.66
CA LEU A 807 -9.27 4.84 32.51
C LEU A 807 -9.99 5.29 31.22
N LEU A 808 -11.25 4.91 31.02
CA LEU A 808 -12.04 5.30 29.84
C LEU A 808 -12.35 6.81 29.82
N SER A 809 -12.72 7.40 30.96
CA SER A 809 -12.96 8.85 31.03
C SER A 809 -11.68 9.64 30.76
N ASN A 810 -10.57 9.18 31.32
CA ASN A 810 -9.27 9.82 31.20
C ASN A 810 -8.79 9.85 29.74
N ILE A 811 -8.92 8.72 29.04
CA ILE A 811 -8.53 8.62 27.63
C ILE A 811 -9.23 9.64 26.76
N ILE A 812 -10.55 9.81 26.89
CA ILE A 812 -11.27 10.73 25.99
C ILE A 812 -10.76 12.17 26.15
N ILE A 813 -10.46 12.59 27.38
CA ILE A 813 -9.92 13.93 27.65
C ILE A 813 -8.54 14.07 27.01
N SER A 814 -7.66 13.10 27.26
CA SER A 814 -6.28 13.12 26.78
C SER A 814 -6.17 13.02 25.27
N VAL A 815 -6.96 12.14 24.66
CA VAL A 815 -7.07 11.98 23.21
C VAL A 815 -7.53 13.28 22.57
N ASN A 816 -8.56 13.93 23.12
CA ASN A 816 -9.05 15.21 22.57
C ASN A 816 -7.96 16.29 22.56
N ASN A 817 -7.09 16.32 23.58
CA ASN A 817 -5.97 17.27 23.64
C ASN A 817 -4.83 16.90 22.68
N ILE A 818 -4.46 15.61 22.61
CA ILE A 818 -3.31 15.14 21.83
C ILE A 818 -3.63 15.14 20.33
N LEU A 819 -4.76 14.58 19.91
CA LEU A 819 -5.08 14.42 18.49
C LEU A 819 -5.30 15.74 17.76
N LYS A 820 -5.75 16.78 18.46
CA LYS A 820 -5.93 18.12 17.88
C LYS A 820 -4.60 18.90 17.70
N ARG A 821 -3.53 18.47 18.37
CA ARG A 821 -2.22 19.16 18.38
C ARG A 821 -1.11 18.39 17.67
N THR A 822 -1.20 17.06 17.60
CA THR A 822 -0.11 16.23 17.09
C THR A 822 0.12 16.41 15.59
N THR A 823 1.39 16.44 15.19
CA THR A 823 1.84 16.36 13.80
C THR A 823 2.40 14.98 13.45
N ASN A 824 2.50 14.07 14.42
CA ASN A 824 3.04 12.74 14.22
C ASN A 824 1.93 11.76 13.77
N ILE A 825 2.01 11.34 12.50
CA ILE A 825 1.03 10.42 11.90
C ILE A 825 0.99 9.05 12.57
N LEU A 826 2.13 8.49 12.98
CA LEU A 826 2.18 7.16 13.59
C LEU A 826 1.53 7.14 14.97
N GLN A 827 1.75 8.18 15.77
CA GLN A 827 1.06 8.36 17.05
C GLN A 827 -0.46 8.56 16.84
N TYR A 828 -0.84 9.35 15.85
CA TYR A 828 -2.24 9.60 15.51
C TYR A 828 -2.96 8.30 15.11
N LEU A 829 -2.37 7.52 14.21
CA LEU A 829 -2.90 6.22 13.77
C LEU A 829 -3.00 5.23 14.93
N CYS A 830 -1.99 5.16 15.81
CA CYS A 830 -2.00 4.29 17.00
C CYS A 830 -3.24 4.55 17.89
N ILE A 831 -3.52 5.83 18.16
CA ILE A 831 -4.64 6.24 19.01
C ILE A 831 -5.98 5.99 18.30
N ILE A 832 -6.13 6.43 17.04
CA ILE A 832 -7.37 6.29 16.28
C ILE A 832 -7.77 4.82 16.11
N HIS A 833 -6.82 3.96 15.75
CA HIS A 833 -7.08 2.54 15.57
C HIS A 833 -7.33 1.80 16.88
N GLY A 834 -6.62 2.17 17.96
CA GLY A 834 -6.93 1.67 19.30
C GLY A 834 -8.36 2.01 19.75
N MET A 835 -8.79 3.26 19.55
CA MET A 835 -10.16 3.68 19.83
C MET A 835 -11.19 2.96 18.96
N GLN A 836 -10.91 2.86 17.66
CA GLN A 836 -11.78 2.19 16.71
C GLN A 836 -11.98 0.73 17.10
N ARG A 837 -10.91 0.03 17.52
CA ARG A 837 -10.99 -1.34 18.01
C ARG A 837 -11.89 -1.46 19.23
N LEU A 838 -11.72 -0.61 20.24
CA LEU A 838 -12.57 -0.63 21.44
C LEU A 838 -14.07 -0.46 21.12
N VAL A 839 -14.38 0.40 20.14
CA VAL A 839 -15.76 0.60 19.66
C VAL A 839 -16.29 -0.67 19.00
N ILE A 840 -15.51 -1.29 18.10
CA ILE A 840 -15.93 -2.49 17.35
C ILE A 840 -16.09 -3.71 18.29
N THR A 841 -15.22 -3.87 19.28
CA THR A 841 -15.31 -4.96 20.28
C THR A 841 -16.41 -4.74 21.32
N ASN A 842 -17.15 -3.63 21.23
CA ASN A 842 -18.22 -3.23 22.15
C ASN A 842 -17.76 -3.22 23.62
N SER A 843 -16.51 -2.83 23.88
CA SER A 843 -15.93 -2.74 25.23
C SER A 843 -16.15 -1.37 25.90
N VAL A 844 -16.87 -0.48 25.21
CA VAL A 844 -17.09 0.91 25.61
C VAL A 844 -18.59 1.14 25.82
N GLU A 845 -18.94 1.64 26.99
CA GLU A 845 -20.32 2.03 27.30
C GLU A 845 -20.83 3.13 26.36
N LYS A 846 -22.16 3.22 26.21
CA LYS A 846 -22.82 4.16 25.29
C LYS A 846 -22.39 5.61 25.51
N VAL A 847 -22.29 6.06 26.76
CA VAL A 847 -21.90 7.44 27.12
C VAL A 847 -20.53 7.83 26.57
N TYR A 848 -19.55 6.93 26.65
CA TYR A 848 -18.19 7.17 26.17
C TYR A 848 -18.12 7.10 24.64
N ARG A 849 -18.93 6.22 24.02
CA ARG A 849 -19.03 6.14 22.55
C ARG A 849 -19.56 7.42 21.93
N GLU A 850 -20.59 8.02 22.51
CA GLU A 850 -21.13 9.32 22.06
C GLU A 850 -20.08 10.43 22.15
N LYS A 851 -19.21 10.40 23.18
CA LYS A 851 -18.08 11.33 23.29
C LYS A 851 -17.01 11.07 22.24
N MET A 852 -16.67 9.81 21.95
CA MET A 852 -15.75 9.44 20.87
C MET A 852 -16.28 9.84 19.49
N GLU A 853 -17.59 9.69 19.28
CA GLU A 853 -18.27 10.12 18.06
C GLU A 853 -18.18 11.65 17.88
N LYS A 854 -18.49 12.43 18.92
CA LYS A 854 -18.34 13.90 18.90
C LYS A 854 -16.89 14.32 18.60
N LEU A 855 -15.92 13.65 19.20
CA LEU A 855 -14.50 13.89 18.91
C LEU A 855 -14.17 13.59 17.44
N SER A 856 -14.65 12.48 16.89
CA SER A 856 -14.40 12.13 15.48
C SER A 856 -14.99 13.16 14.51
N LEU A 857 -16.16 13.74 14.81
CA LEU A 857 -16.76 14.83 14.03
C LEU A 857 -15.92 16.10 14.04
N ASP A 858 -15.24 16.40 15.15
CA ASP A 858 -14.31 17.53 15.22
C ASP A 858 -13.03 17.27 14.41
N LEU A 859 -12.49 16.06 14.47
CA LEU A 859 -11.25 15.69 13.77
C LEU A 859 -11.42 15.64 12.25
N ILE A 860 -12.60 15.27 11.74
CA ILE A 860 -12.87 15.26 10.29
C ILE A 860 -12.85 16.68 9.70
N LYS A 861 -13.14 17.71 10.51
CA LYS A 861 -13.12 19.11 10.06
C LYS A 861 -11.69 19.63 9.85
N CYS A 862 -10.66 18.92 10.28
CA CYS A 862 -9.27 19.30 10.05
C CYS A 862 -8.98 19.38 8.54
N ASP A 863 -8.21 20.39 8.12
CA ASP A 863 -7.88 20.60 6.70
C ASP A 863 -6.98 19.49 6.15
N ASN A 864 -6.06 18.95 6.97
CA ASN A 864 -5.15 17.90 6.55
C ASN A 864 -5.89 16.55 6.37
N GLU A 865 -5.78 15.99 5.17
CA GLU A 865 -6.45 14.77 4.72
C GLU A 865 -5.84 13.50 5.32
N GLU A 866 -4.53 13.51 5.61
CA GLU A 866 -3.83 12.41 6.28
C GLU A 866 -4.38 12.14 7.69
N PHE A 867 -4.93 13.17 8.34
CA PHE A 867 -5.57 13.06 9.65
C PHE A 867 -7.09 12.91 9.56
N SER A 868 -7.75 13.61 8.63
CA SER A 868 -9.22 13.54 8.52
C SER A 868 -9.73 12.21 7.94
N ILE A 869 -8.97 11.52 7.08
CA ILE A 869 -9.36 10.21 6.53
C ILE A 869 -9.35 9.09 7.59
N PRO A 870 -8.31 8.93 8.44
CA PRO A 870 -8.39 7.99 9.56
C PRO A 870 -9.48 8.36 10.57
N ALA A 871 -9.73 9.65 10.83
CA ALA A 871 -10.83 10.09 11.69
C ALA A 871 -12.21 9.67 11.13
N LEU A 872 -12.37 9.67 9.81
CA LEU A 872 -13.57 9.16 9.14
C LEU A 872 -13.81 7.67 9.46
N LYS A 873 -12.76 6.84 9.50
CA LYS A 873 -12.88 5.42 9.90
C LYS A 873 -13.42 5.27 11.32
N LEU A 874 -12.97 6.12 12.25
CA LEU A 874 -13.47 6.14 13.63
C LEU A 874 -14.95 6.56 13.68
N LEU A 875 -15.33 7.64 12.98
CA LEU A 875 -16.73 8.10 12.93
C LEU A 875 -17.66 6.98 12.43
N ILE A 876 -17.30 6.35 11.30
CA ILE A 876 -18.10 5.26 10.71
C ILE A 876 -18.23 4.08 11.68
N SER A 877 -17.15 3.74 12.39
CA SER A 877 -17.20 2.66 13.38
C SER A 877 -18.12 3.01 14.55
N CYS A 878 -18.14 4.27 15.01
CA CYS A 878 -19.10 4.74 16.01
C CYS A 878 -20.55 4.67 15.49
N MET A 879 -20.80 5.12 14.27
CA MET A 879 -22.14 5.12 13.66
C MET A 879 -22.69 3.69 13.49
N TYR A 880 -21.93 2.78 12.86
CA TYR A 880 -22.43 1.44 12.54
C TYR A 880 -22.62 0.56 13.79
N ILE A 881 -21.72 0.64 14.77
CA ILE A 881 -21.90 -0.12 16.01
C ILE A 881 -22.98 0.55 16.89
N GLY A 882 -23.12 1.88 16.83
CA GLY A 882 -24.22 2.60 17.51
C GLY A 882 -25.60 2.26 16.95
N SER A 883 -25.70 2.04 15.63
CA SER A 883 -26.93 1.70 14.91
C SER A 883 -27.09 0.19 14.65
N ALA A 884 -26.48 -0.69 15.44
CA ALA A 884 -26.49 -2.12 15.19
C ALA A 884 -27.91 -2.72 15.06
N SER A 885 -28.84 -2.32 15.95
CA SER A 885 -30.24 -2.76 15.91
C SER A 885 -30.98 -2.27 14.65
N GLN A 886 -30.73 -1.02 14.24
CA GLN A 886 -31.27 -0.42 13.03
C GLN A 886 -30.79 -1.20 11.78
N LEU A 887 -29.51 -1.56 11.73
CA LEU A 887 -28.92 -2.31 10.61
C LEU A 887 -29.50 -3.72 10.51
N GLU A 888 -29.74 -4.38 11.65
CA GLU A 888 -30.42 -5.68 11.68
C GLU A 888 -31.86 -5.54 11.16
N ASN A 889 -32.64 -4.59 11.65
CA ASN A 889 -34.01 -4.34 11.19
C ASN A 889 -34.08 -4.02 9.68
N THR A 890 -33.10 -3.26 9.18
CA THR A 890 -33.00 -2.90 7.76
C THR A 890 -32.80 -4.14 6.89
N GLU A 891 -31.93 -5.07 7.29
CA GLU A 891 -31.75 -6.33 6.55
C GLU A 891 -33.00 -7.23 6.61
N HIS A 892 -33.66 -7.33 7.77
CA HIS A 892 -34.93 -8.08 7.89
C HIS A 892 -36.04 -7.49 7.01
N SER A 893 -35.97 -6.19 6.73
CA SER A 893 -36.92 -5.45 5.89
C SER A 893 -36.48 -5.39 4.42
N ASN A 894 -35.63 -6.33 3.96
CA ASN A 894 -35.10 -6.38 2.60
C ASN A 894 -34.37 -5.10 2.15
N GLY A 895 -33.67 -4.43 3.07
CA GLY A 895 -32.92 -3.20 2.80
C GLY A 895 -33.74 -1.91 2.95
N ILE A 896 -34.98 -1.99 3.44
CA ILE A 896 -35.81 -0.81 3.71
C ILE A 896 -35.55 -0.34 5.14
N VAL A 897 -35.07 0.89 5.28
CA VAL A 897 -34.82 1.52 6.59
C VAL A 897 -36.16 1.94 7.21
N GLN A 898 -36.48 1.41 8.39
CA GLN A 898 -37.69 1.71 9.16
C GLN A 898 -37.31 1.95 10.63
N ASP A 899 -36.92 3.18 10.95
CA ASP A 899 -36.48 3.55 12.30
C ASP A 899 -37.20 4.78 12.83
N GLU A 900 -37.02 5.06 14.12
CA GLU A 900 -37.60 6.22 14.77
C GLU A 900 -37.02 7.54 14.21
N PRO A 901 -37.84 8.58 14.06
CA PRO A 901 -37.43 9.85 13.44
C PRO A 901 -36.24 10.51 14.16
N GLU A 902 -36.10 10.33 15.48
CA GLU A 902 -34.98 10.88 16.24
C GLU A 902 -33.61 10.30 15.81
N VAL A 903 -33.55 8.99 15.58
CA VAL A 903 -32.33 8.29 15.12
C VAL A 903 -31.94 8.74 13.72
N ILE A 904 -32.94 8.96 12.87
CA ILE A 904 -32.75 9.42 11.50
C ILE A 904 -32.24 10.87 11.47
N VAL A 905 -32.78 11.74 12.33
CA VAL A 905 -32.30 13.13 12.48
C VAL A 905 -30.84 13.16 12.92
N GLN A 906 -30.46 12.39 13.94
CA GLN A 906 -29.06 12.32 14.41
C GLN A 906 -28.10 11.84 13.31
N SER A 907 -28.51 10.85 12.51
CA SER A 907 -27.71 10.36 11.38
C SER A 907 -27.60 11.41 10.27
N THR A 908 -28.67 12.17 10.05
CA THR A 908 -28.74 13.23 9.04
C THR A 908 -27.85 14.44 9.37
N GLU A 909 -27.71 14.80 10.66
CA GLU A 909 -26.79 15.85 11.13
C GLU A 909 -25.31 15.46 10.89
N LYS A 910 -24.96 14.19 11.07
CA LYS A 910 -23.59 13.69 10.81
C LYS A 910 -23.25 13.76 9.32
N ILE A 911 -24.23 13.47 8.46
CA ILE A 911 -24.09 13.57 7.01
C ILE A 911 -23.93 15.02 6.55
N ASP A 912 -24.51 16.01 7.24
CA ASP A 912 -24.25 17.43 6.95
C ASP A 912 -22.77 17.79 7.07
N VAL A 913 -22.12 17.29 8.13
CA VAL A 913 -20.70 17.52 8.35
C VAL A 913 -19.88 16.93 7.18
N LEU A 914 -20.27 15.76 6.69
CA LEU A 914 -19.61 15.11 5.54
C LEU A 914 -19.84 15.87 4.22
N PHE A 915 -21.05 16.37 3.96
CA PHE A 915 -21.31 17.21 2.78
C PHE A 915 -20.53 18.53 2.83
N LEU A 916 -20.40 19.15 4.01
CA LEU A 916 -19.57 20.33 4.20
C LEU A 916 -18.08 20.01 3.96
N LYS A 917 -17.61 18.85 4.43
CA LYS A 917 -16.23 18.40 4.20
C LYS A 917 -15.95 18.09 2.73
N ILE A 918 -16.91 17.54 1.98
CA ILE A 918 -16.77 17.36 0.52
C ILE A 918 -16.44 18.70 -0.15
N LYS A 919 -17.16 19.78 0.21
CA LYS A 919 -16.93 21.12 -0.39
C LYS A 919 -15.51 21.67 -0.18
N SER A 920 -14.83 21.28 0.90
CA SER A 920 -13.48 21.79 1.23
C SER A 920 -12.33 20.84 0.91
N SER A 921 -12.59 19.59 0.51
CA SER A 921 -11.56 18.55 0.31
C SER A 921 -10.99 18.52 -1.11
N THR A 922 -9.87 17.83 -1.30
CA THR A 922 -9.33 17.45 -2.63
C THR A 922 -10.29 16.52 -3.37
N PRO A 923 -10.18 16.40 -4.72
CA PRO A 923 -11.04 15.49 -5.49
C PRO A 923 -10.98 14.03 -5.02
N GLU A 924 -9.80 13.54 -4.64
CA GLU A 924 -9.62 12.16 -4.17
C GLU A 924 -10.29 11.93 -2.82
N ALA A 925 -10.04 12.81 -1.85
CA ALA A 925 -10.68 12.74 -0.54
C ALA A 925 -12.21 12.94 -0.64
N ALA A 926 -12.68 13.84 -1.50
CA ALA A 926 -14.10 14.04 -1.77
C ALA A 926 -14.75 12.77 -2.34
N ASN A 927 -14.08 12.08 -3.28
CA ASN A 927 -14.57 10.82 -3.84
C ASN A 927 -14.64 9.70 -2.78
N ILE A 928 -13.64 9.60 -1.89
CA ILE A 928 -13.67 8.64 -0.76
C ILE A 928 -14.86 8.92 0.16
N ILE A 929 -15.07 10.18 0.57
CA ILE A 929 -16.20 10.58 1.42
C ILE A 929 -17.53 10.33 0.70
N GLY A 930 -17.60 10.58 -0.61
CA GLY A 930 -18.76 10.28 -1.43
C GLY A 930 -19.12 8.80 -1.47
N ASP A 931 -18.13 7.92 -1.58
CA ASP A 931 -18.33 6.46 -1.61
C ASP A 931 -18.82 5.93 -0.27
N VAL A 932 -18.27 6.48 0.81
CA VAL A 932 -18.74 6.27 2.18
C VAL A 932 -20.20 6.73 2.34
N LEU A 933 -20.54 7.94 1.89
CA LEU A 933 -21.90 8.46 1.95
C LEU A 933 -22.89 7.62 1.13
N CYS A 934 -22.47 7.07 -0.01
CA CYS A 934 -23.30 6.14 -0.79
C CYS A 934 -23.68 4.90 0.04
N GLN A 935 -22.74 4.31 0.79
CA GLN A 935 -23.08 3.16 1.65
C GLN A 935 -23.91 3.59 2.88
N ILE A 936 -23.55 4.70 3.55
CA ILE A 936 -24.31 5.21 4.71
C ILE A 936 -25.77 5.50 4.34
N THR A 937 -26.00 6.18 3.21
CA THR A 937 -27.36 6.51 2.76
C THR A 937 -28.18 5.29 2.36
N ARG A 938 -27.52 4.21 1.93
CA ARG A 938 -28.17 2.93 1.66
C ARG A 938 -28.53 2.18 2.94
N ASP A 939 -27.65 2.21 3.94
CA ASP A 939 -27.75 1.34 5.11
C ASP A 939 -28.51 1.97 6.29
N LEU A 940 -28.49 3.30 6.46
CA LEU A 940 -28.96 3.98 7.68
C LEU A 940 -30.09 5.00 7.47
N LEU A 941 -30.44 5.34 6.22
CA LEU A 941 -31.42 6.40 5.95
C LEU A 941 -32.53 5.95 5.00
N PRO A 942 -33.79 6.32 5.28
CA PRO A 942 -34.86 6.13 4.31
C PRO A 942 -34.71 7.16 3.18
N PRO A 943 -34.98 6.77 1.91
CA PRO A 943 -34.72 7.63 0.75
C PRO A 943 -35.52 8.96 0.76
N ASN A 944 -36.74 8.95 1.28
CA ASN A 944 -37.63 10.12 1.33
C ASN A 944 -37.07 11.28 2.17
N GLU A 945 -36.35 11.00 3.25
CA GLU A 945 -35.79 12.04 4.13
C GLU A 945 -34.54 12.69 3.56
N ILE A 946 -33.71 11.92 2.86
CA ILE A 946 -32.42 12.40 2.33
C ILE A 946 -32.53 12.97 0.90
N LEU A 947 -33.51 12.51 0.10
CA LEU A 947 -33.65 12.86 -1.33
C LEU A 947 -33.63 14.38 -1.58
N THR A 948 -34.47 15.14 -0.87
CA THR A 948 -34.56 16.60 -1.04
C THR A 948 -33.23 17.28 -0.73
N LYS A 949 -32.48 16.74 0.22
CA LYS A 949 -31.22 17.31 0.68
C LYS A 949 -30.09 17.10 -0.32
N VAL A 950 -29.91 15.86 -0.80
CA VAL A 950 -28.88 15.57 -1.81
C VAL A 950 -29.17 16.35 -3.11
N ILE A 951 -30.45 16.51 -3.47
CA ILE A 951 -30.82 17.31 -4.65
C ILE A 951 -30.52 18.79 -4.45
N LYS A 952 -30.80 19.37 -3.27
CA LYS A 952 -30.37 20.75 -2.98
C LYS A 952 -28.87 20.93 -3.09
N GLU A 953 -28.08 19.96 -2.61
CA GLU A 953 -26.62 19.97 -2.77
C GLU A 953 -26.18 19.82 -4.23
N LEU A 954 -26.89 19.04 -5.05
CA LEU A 954 -26.63 18.90 -6.48
C LEU A 954 -26.93 20.21 -7.25
N LEU A 955 -28.02 20.88 -6.89
CA LEU A 955 -28.45 22.16 -7.47
C LEU A 955 -27.55 23.32 -7.03
N SER A 956 -26.81 23.18 -5.93
CA SER A 956 -25.97 24.24 -5.40
C SER A 956 -24.88 24.65 -6.40
N LEU A 957 -24.80 25.96 -6.63
CA LEU A 957 -23.75 26.57 -7.46
C LEU A 957 -22.41 26.64 -6.72
N THR A 958 -22.38 26.48 -5.40
CA THR A 958 -21.17 26.53 -4.57
C THR A 958 -20.49 25.18 -4.39
N GLN A 959 -21.05 24.10 -4.95
CA GLN A 959 -20.50 22.75 -4.83
C GLN A 959 -19.41 22.51 -5.90
N PRO A 960 -18.12 22.43 -5.52
CA PRO A 960 -17.03 22.22 -6.48
C PRO A 960 -17.02 20.80 -7.07
N HIS A 961 -17.44 19.79 -6.30
CA HIS A 961 -17.38 18.38 -6.70
C HIS A 961 -18.79 17.84 -7.00
N GLY A 962 -19.41 18.38 -8.04
CA GLY A 962 -20.80 18.05 -8.40
C GLY A 962 -20.99 16.59 -8.83
N GLU A 963 -19.95 15.98 -9.41
CA GLU A 963 -19.87 14.58 -9.80
C GLU A 963 -19.93 13.62 -8.60
N VAL A 964 -19.30 13.97 -7.48
CA VAL A 964 -19.38 13.17 -6.24
C VAL A 964 -20.81 13.19 -5.70
N VAL A 965 -21.45 14.37 -5.68
CA VAL A 965 -22.85 14.51 -5.24
C VAL A 965 -23.79 13.77 -6.20
N ALA A 966 -23.55 13.81 -7.52
CA ALA A 966 -24.31 13.06 -8.50
C ALA A 966 -24.26 11.54 -8.23
N LYS A 967 -23.12 10.99 -7.81
CA LYS A 967 -22.97 9.59 -7.39
C LYS A 967 -23.87 9.25 -6.19
N ILE A 968 -23.93 10.15 -5.21
CA ILE A 968 -24.81 10.00 -4.03
C ILE A 968 -26.29 10.06 -4.45
N VAL A 969 -26.67 11.00 -5.33
CA VAL A 969 -28.05 11.07 -5.88
C VAL A 969 -28.43 9.75 -6.54
N PHE A 970 -27.56 9.22 -7.39
CA PHE A 970 -27.80 7.94 -8.05
C PHE A 970 -28.03 6.81 -7.05
N GLN A 971 -27.21 6.73 -5.99
CA GLN A 971 -27.39 5.72 -4.95
C GLN A 971 -28.71 5.87 -4.19
N VAL A 972 -29.10 7.10 -3.83
CA VAL A 972 -30.39 7.36 -3.13
C VAL A 972 -31.58 6.95 -4.00
N PHE A 973 -31.52 7.21 -5.31
CA PHE A 973 -32.56 6.77 -6.25
C PHE A 973 -32.63 5.25 -6.35
N ARG A 974 -31.49 4.55 -6.35
CA ARG A 974 -31.48 3.08 -6.32
C ARG A 974 -32.14 2.55 -5.05
N SER A 975 -31.80 3.10 -3.89
CA SER A 975 -32.46 2.75 -2.63
C SER A 975 -33.97 3.05 -2.66
N ALA A 976 -34.40 4.16 -3.29
CA ALA A 976 -35.81 4.51 -3.45
C ALA A 976 -36.57 3.54 -4.36
N ILE A 977 -35.94 3.09 -5.45
CA ILE A 977 -36.51 2.09 -6.37
C ILE A 977 -36.64 0.75 -5.67
N ASP A 978 -35.59 0.30 -4.96
CA ASP A 978 -35.58 -0.95 -4.20
C ASP A 978 -36.67 -0.97 -3.12
N SER A 979 -36.96 0.21 -2.54
CA SER A 979 -38.02 0.41 -1.53
C SER A 979 -39.42 0.68 -2.13
N ALA A 980 -39.63 0.43 -3.43
CA ALA A 980 -40.88 0.64 -4.15
C ALA A 980 -41.45 2.08 -4.15
N TYR A 981 -40.62 3.11 -3.93
CA TYR A 981 -41.03 4.53 -3.96
C TYR A 981 -41.04 5.17 -5.36
N LEU A 982 -40.89 4.38 -6.43
CA LEU A 982 -40.71 4.90 -7.80
C LEU A 982 -41.85 5.83 -8.25
N ALA A 983 -43.12 5.49 -7.99
CA ALA A 983 -44.26 6.30 -8.40
C ALA A 983 -44.29 7.67 -7.70
N LEU A 984 -44.10 7.69 -6.37
CA LEU A 984 -43.99 8.93 -5.60
C LEU A 984 -42.78 9.77 -6.04
N LEU A 985 -41.67 9.12 -6.35
CA LEU A 985 -40.46 9.78 -6.83
C LEU A 985 -40.70 10.41 -8.21
N GLN A 986 -41.41 9.74 -9.13
CA GLN A 986 -41.80 10.31 -10.42
C GLN A 986 -42.71 11.54 -10.27
N ASP A 987 -43.73 11.46 -9.40
CA ASP A 987 -44.62 12.60 -9.12
C ASP A 987 -43.87 13.79 -8.53
N TRP A 988 -42.99 13.54 -7.57
CA TRP A 988 -42.15 14.56 -6.94
C TRP A 988 -41.15 15.16 -7.92
N LEU A 989 -40.54 14.35 -8.79
CA LEU A 989 -39.62 14.80 -9.82
C LEU A 989 -40.30 15.75 -10.80
N ILE A 990 -41.49 15.40 -11.30
CA ILE A 990 -42.23 16.26 -12.24
C ILE A 990 -42.51 17.63 -11.61
N CYS A 991 -42.87 17.65 -10.33
CA CYS A 991 -43.08 18.89 -9.58
C CYS A 991 -41.79 19.70 -9.36
N SER A 992 -40.62 19.05 -9.30
CA SER A 992 -39.32 19.70 -9.06
C SER A 992 -38.54 20.04 -10.34
N LEU A 993 -38.93 19.53 -11.51
CA LEU A 993 -38.34 19.86 -12.83
C LEU A 993 -38.10 21.37 -13.06
N PRO A 994 -39.03 22.29 -12.70
CA PRO A 994 -38.78 23.73 -12.89
C PRO A 994 -37.51 24.24 -12.21
N ASN A 995 -37.10 23.65 -11.07
CA ASN A 995 -35.90 24.05 -10.33
C ASN A 995 -34.60 23.65 -11.05
N PHE A 996 -34.64 22.67 -11.95
CA PHE A 996 -33.47 22.24 -12.72
C PHE A 996 -33.30 23.08 -13.97
N VAL A 997 -34.40 23.48 -14.60
CA VAL A 997 -34.40 24.21 -15.87
C VAL A 997 -33.96 25.68 -15.68
N THR A 998 -34.08 26.22 -14.47
CA THR A 998 -33.58 27.56 -14.11
C THR A 998 -32.05 27.64 -13.96
N LEU A 999 -31.36 26.50 -13.87
CA LEU A 999 -29.90 26.46 -13.78
C LEU A 999 -29.22 26.82 -15.12
N PRO A 1000 -27.92 27.18 -15.11
CA PRO A 1000 -27.14 27.32 -16.34
C PRO A 1000 -27.23 26.07 -17.21
N PRO A 1001 -27.27 26.18 -18.54
CA PRO A 1001 -27.66 25.09 -19.44
C PRO A 1001 -26.78 23.84 -19.30
N ALA A 1002 -25.47 24.00 -19.12
CA ALA A 1002 -24.57 22.87 -18.93
C ALA A 1002 -24.82 22.11 -17.61
N LYS A 1003 -25.06 22.84 -16.52
CA LYS A 1003 -25.41 22.26 -15.21
C LYS A 1003 -26.81 21.66 -15.24
N ALA A 1004 -27.78 22.32 -15.87
CA ALA A 1004 -29.15 21.84 -16.01
C ALA A 1004 -29.20 20.49 -16.74
N VAL A 1005 -28.57 20.38 -17.90
CA VAL A 1005 -28.51 19.12 -18.68
C VAL A 1005 -27.79 18.02 -17.90
N SER A 1006 -26.67 18.34 -17.23
CA SER A 1006 -25.94 17.37 -16.41
C SER A 1006 -26.78 16.85 -15.24
N CYS A 1007 -27.47 17.73 -14.51
CA CYS A 1007 -28.33 17.34 -13.40
C CYS A 1007 -29.54 16.51 -13.88
N LEU A 1008 -30.15 16.88 -15.01
CA LEU A 1008 -31.26 16.13 -15.59
C LEU A 1008 -30.80 14.75 -16.10
N ASN A 1009 -29.61 14.64 -16.70
CA ASN A 1009 -29.01 13.35 -17.08
C ASN A 1009 -28.83 12.44 -15.88
N VAL A 1010 -28.26 12.96 -14.78
CA VAL A 1010 -28.12 12.22 -13.53
C VAL A 1010 -29.49 11.73 -13.06
N ILE A 1011 -30.50 12.59 -13.00
CA ILE A 1011 -31.83 12.24 -12.49
C ILE A 1011 -32.55 11.21 -13.36
N PHE A 1012 -32.62 11.43 -14.68
CA PHE A 1012 -33.36 10.54 -15.57
C PHE A 1012 -32.70 9.15 -15.66
N VAL A 1013 -31.36 9.08 -15.70
CA VAL A 1013 -30.66 7.79 -15.64
C VAL A 1013 -30.81 7.13 -14.27
N SER A 1014 -30.78 7.90 -13.18
CA SER A 1014 -31.00 7.39 -11.83
C SER A 1014 -32.42 6.85 -11.62
N ALA A 1015 -33.43 7.45 -12.27
CA ALA A 1015 -34.83 7.01 -12.21
C ALA A 1015 -35.16 5.86 -13.18
N SER A 1016 -34.23 5.52 -14.08
CA SER A 1016 -34.47 4.47 -15.07
C SER A 1016 -34.40 3.06 -14.46
N LEU A 1017 -35.21 2.15 -15.02
CA LEU A 1017 -35.17 0.70 -14.81
C LEU A 1017 -34.40 -0.05 -15.92
N ASN A 1018 -33.98 0.64 -16.99
CA ASN A 1018 -33.25 0.00 -18.09
C ASN A 1018 -31.77 -0.18 -17.71
N LEU A 1019 -31.35 -1.43 -17.50
CA LEU A 1019 -29.98 -1.78 -17.10
C LEU A 1019 -28.91 -1.22 -18.03
N ASN A 1020 -29.14 -1.18 -19.35
CA ASN A 1020 -28.14 -0.71 -20.30
C ASN A 1020 -27.95 0.82 -20.26
N LEU A 1021 -29.03 1.56 -19.97
CA LEU A 1021 -28.96 3.01 -19.75
C LEU A 1021 -28.24 3.32 -18.43
N ILE A 1022 -28.50 2.53 -17.38
CA ILE A 1022 -27.88 2.68 -16.06
C ILE A 1022 -26.36 2.49 -16.12
N LYS A 1023 -25.89 1.50 -16.90
CA LYS A 1023 -24.46 1.21 -17.06
C LYS A 1023 -23.64 2.38 -17.64
N ILE A 1024 -24.27 3.39 -18.22
CA ILE A 1024 -23.59 4.60 -18.75
C ILE A 1024 -23.39 5.66 -17.66
N PHE A 1025 -23.91 5.46 -16.46
CA PHE A 1025 -23.74 6.41 -15.38
C PHE A 1025 -22.28 6.88 -15.12
N PRO A 1026 -21.25 6.01 -15.22
CA PRO A 1026 -19.86 6.46 -15.13
C PRO A 1026 -19.46 7.53 -16.17
N GLU A 1027 -20.06 7.50 -17.38
CA GLU A 1027 -19.84 8.50 -18.43
C GLU A 1027 -20.36 9.87 -17.99
N ILE A 1028 -21.56 9.89 -17.41
CA ILE A 1028 -22.24 11.11 -16.94
C ILE A 1028 -21.44 11.78 -15.82
N LEU A 1029 -20.81 11.00 -14.94
CA LEU A 1029 -19.97 11.54 -13.88
C LEU A 1029 -18.74 12.27 -14.44
N GLU A 1030 -18.11 11.75 -15.49
CA GLU A 1030 -16.90 12.35 -16.06
C GLU A 1030 -17.17 13.54 -16.99
N THR A 1031 -18.39 13.68 -17.51
CA THR A 1031 -18.79 14.84 -18.33
C THR A 1031 -19.62 15.84 -17.53
N PHE A 1032 -19.73 15.65 -16.21
CA PHE A 1032 -20.56 16.47 -15.35
C PHE A 1032 -20.17 17.96 -15.43
N GLY A 1033 -21.15 18.82 -15.73
CA GLY A 1033 -20.96 20.26 -15.89
C GLY A 1033 -20.50 20.69 -17.29
N THR A 1034 -20.29 19.76 -18.22
CA THR A 1034 -19.98 20.07 -19.63
C THR A 1034 -21.24 19.97 -20.51
N LEU A 1035 -21.22 20.68 -21.65
CA LEU A 1035 -22.33 20.67 -22.61
C LEU A 1035 -21.79 20.53 -24.03
N GLY A 1036 -21.88 19.32 -24.58
CA GLY A 1036 -21.58 19.01 -25.97
C GLY A 1036 -22.71 18.23 -26.64
N ARG A 1037 -22.46 17.80 -27.89
CA ARG A 1037 -23.42 16.99 -28.67
C ARG A 1037 -23.70 15.64 -28.01
N ARG A 1038 -22.69 15.07 -27.33
CA ARG A 1038 -22.78 13.77 -26.66
C ARG A 1038 -23.69 13.83 -25.43
N GLU A 1039 -23.52 14.84 -24.59
CA GLU A 1039 -24.32 15.03 -23.38
C GLU A 1039 -25.79 15.30 -23.74
N GLN A 1040 -26.03 16.01 -24.85
CA GLN A 1040 -27.38 16.20 -25.41
C GLN A 1040 -27.98 14.89 -25.94
N TYR A 1041 -27.19 14.04 -26.59
CA TYR A 1041 -27.64 12.72 -27.03
C TYR A 1041 -28.07 11.85 -25.85
N VAL A 1042 -27.22 11.72 -24.82
CA VAL A 1042 -27.53 10.97 -23.59
C VAL A 1042 -28.77 11.56 -22.91
N PHE A 1043 -28.92 12.88 -22.91
CA PHE A 1043 -30.10 13.56 -22.40
C PHE A 1043 -31.39 13.19 -23.12
N HIS A 1044 -31.38 13.22 -24.46
CA HIS A 1044 -32.56 12.83 -25.24
C HIS A 1044 -32.96 11.37 -25.00
N GLU A 1045 -31.98 10.46 -24.93
CA GLU A 1045 -32.21 9.05 -24.67
C GLU A 1045 -32.76 8.79 -23.27
N ALA A 1046 -32.17 9.44 -22.25
CA ALA A 1046 -32.65 9.32 -20.87
C ALA A 1046 -34.04 9.94 -20.66
N ALA A 1047 -34.29 11.09 -21.28
CA ALA A 1047 -35.60 11.74 -21.24
C ALA A 1047 -36.67 10.89 -21.94
N ARG A 1048 -36.34 10.22 -23.05
CA ARG A 1048 -37.23 9.31 -23.77
C ARG A 1048 -37.60 8.09 -22.94
N ASP A 1049 -36.64 7.44 -22.31
CA ASP A 1049 -36.89 6.30 -21.42
C ASP A 1049 -37.74 6.71 -20.20
N PHE A 1050 -37.48 7.89 -19.63
CA PHE A 1050 -38.28 8.43 -18.52
C PHE A 1050 -39.71 8.77 -18.95
N TYR A 1051 -39.88 9.51 -20.06
CA TYR A 1051 -41.18 9.93 -20.59
C TYR A 1051 -42.08 8.75 -20.97
N GLY A 1052 -41.49 7.69 -21.55
CA GLY A 1052 -42.22 6.45 -21.89
C GLY A 1052 -42.83 5.73 -20.69
N LYS A 1053 -42.35 6.00 -19.47
CA LYS A 1053 -42.81 5.38 -18.21
C LYS A 1053 -43.80 6.24 -17.43
N LEU A 1054 -44.10 7.46 -17.88
CA LEU A 1054 -45.05 8.38 -17.23
C LEU A 1054 -46.51 8.07 -17.61
N SER A 1055 -47.45 8.43 -16.74
CA SER A 1055 -48.89 8.44 -17.04
C SER A 1055 -49.28 9.63 -17.95
N GLU A 1056 -50.43 9.56 -18.63
CA GLU A 1056 -50.86 10.60 -19.59
C GLU A 1056 -50.94 12.01 -18.97
N GLY A 1057 -51.49 12.16 -17.76
CA GLY A 1057 -51.55 13.46 -17.07
C GLY A 1057 -50.17 14.00 -16.62
N GLN A 1058 -49.21 13.10 -16.36
CA GLN A 1058 -47.82 13.46 -16.05
C GLN A 1058 -47.06 13.90 -17.31
N LYS A 1059 -47.32 13.26 -18.46
CA LYS A 1059 -46.73 13.62 -19.75
C LYS A 1059 -47.07 15.05 -20.18
N GLU A 1060 -48.31 15.49 -19.97
CA GLU A 1060 -48.73 16.87 -20.25
C GLU A 1060 -47.98 17.89 -19.39
N LYS A 1061 -47.88 17.63 -18.08
CA LYS A 1061 -47.11 18.48 -17.16
C LYS A 1061 -45.63 18.53 -17.55
N PHE A 1062 -45.02 17.39 -17.87
CA PHE A 1062 -43.63 17.31 -18.34
C PHE A 1062 -43.41 18.20 -19.57
N ARG A 1063 -44.25 18.07 -20.60
CA ARG A 1063 -44.18 18.92 -21.81
C ARG A 1063 -44.34 20.39 -21.49
N SER A 1064 -45.28 20.74 -20.61
CA SER A 1064 -45.54 22.13 -20.23
C SER A 1064 -44.37 22.83 -19.55
N VAL A 1065 -43.52 22.09 -18.81
CA VAL A 1065 -42.35 22.66 -18.12
C VAL A 1065 -41.25 23.02 -19.12
N PHE A 1066 -40.95 22.13 -20.06
CA PHE A 1066 -39.90 22.38 -21.07
C PHE A 1066 -40.33 23.37 -22.16
N LEU A 1067 -41.63 23.43 -22.51
CA LEU A 1067 -42.17 24.40 -23.48
C LEU A 1067 -42.05 25.85 -23.01
N LYS A 1068 -42.02 26.09 -21.70
CA LYS A 1068 -41.89 27.44 -21.11
C LYS A 1068 -40.48 28.03 -21.22
N HIS A 1069 -39.47 27.22 -21.55
CA HIS A 1069 -38.08 27.65 -21.62
C HIS A 1069 -37.58 27.58 -23.06
N GLU A 1070 -37.28 28.74 -23.65
CA GLU A 1070 -36.84 28.91 -25.04
C GLU A 1070 -35.38 28.45 -25.27
N SER A 1071 -35.07 27.18 -25.01
CA SER A 1071 -33.77 26.60 -25.34
C SER A 1071 -33.88 25.66 -26.55
N SER A 1072 -32.93 25.76 -27.47
CA SER A 1072 -32.90 24.96 -28.70
C SER A 1072 -32.80 23.45 -28.43
N PHE A 1073 -32.15 23.06 -27.34
CA PHE A 1073 -31.99 21.65 -26.95
C PHE A 1073 -33.26 21.07 -26.30
N TYR A 1074 -34.01 21.82 -25.49
CA TYR A 1074 -35.31 21.35 -24.98
C TYR A 1074 -36.34 21.22 -26.10
N ALA A 1075 -36.33 22.14 -27.09
CA ALA A 1075 -37.18 22.04 -28.26
C ALA A 1075 -36.85 20.81 -29.12
N ASN A 1076 -35.57 20.48 -29.29
CA ASN A 1076 -35.16 19.27 -30.01
C ASN A 1076 -35.51 17.99 -29.24
N MET A 1077 -35.34 17.98 -27.92
CA MET A 1077 -35.82 16.88 -27.06
C MET A 1077 -37.33 16.66 -27.25
N LEU A 1078 -38.15 17.71 -27.16
CA LEU A 1078 -39.60 17.61 -27.31
C LEU A 1078 -40.04 17.13 -28.71
N LYS A 1079 -39.25 17.41 -29.76
CA LYS A 1079 -39.49 16.86 -31.10
C LYS A 1079 -39.18 15.37 -31.19
N ASN A 1080 -38.29 14.87 -30.34
CA ASN A 1080 -37.83 13.48 -30.32
C ASN A 1080 -38.65 12.58 -29.35
N LEU A 1081 -39.54 13.17 -28.54
CA LEU A 1081 -40.46 12.52 -27.59
C LEU A 1081 -41.86 12.33 -28.19
#